data_AF-A0AAE0GGC4-F1
#
_entry.id   AF-A0AAE0GGC4-F1
#
_cell.length_a   1.000
_cell.length_b   1.000
_cell.length_c   1.000
_cell.angle_alpha   90.00
_cell.angle_beta   90.00
_cell.angle_gamma   90.00
#
_symmetry.space_group_name_H-M   'P 1'
#
loop_
_entity.id
_entity.type
_entity.pdbx_description
1 polymer ?
#
loop_
_entity_poly.entity_id
_entity_poly.type
_entity_poly.pdbx_seq_one_letter_code
_entity_poly.pdbx_strand_id
1 'polypeptide(L)'
;MGMTRTRLVLCLWLSACQPGLGRALLKSGNFSSHALDYIDYSEDSVKPLRPTSWDITSDALDIASLLAEDDMADKSAPLRYAMRKNVTVDIVQDGRREDSLTRNGTTFRIDVSSPNALHTTLLFDQFELAPGVEVLIHSDWSSLGPFTEADNRGSFVTAPIAGSRVTITCFVPDTVTASDVELHLQSVYLGYRPISTSTRTQGEYGESGPCNVDVDCELGAEWGAQRKAVVQILVNGHHGSALCTGALVNNAAQDRRPLLLTAAHCLGGNTAAWGFLFNYEAEGCGGSESGPFDDFLQGCSVLASDDATDFALVELSQRVPAQFDAYFAGWDARDQAAPGSIGIHHPRGDVKKISMNDDLLTSSSWGSTPDTHWRVGDWEIGTTEPGSSGSPLFHPQDRRIIGHLTGGSAACPAMTGYDVYGKTARAFSVGLAQYLAGDSGLSVLDGIWDGIRPPAPSAFPSPPPSPPSPPLQPSPAAPIDCVVSSWSAWSECDAYCTDAASANHTKPQKLHASAALTGEVLEVVKGASVQGRHALSSTGEATLAASADGRLPPIHGWYTSDHALMAHGDANRWILKLRGDNRTRASELCTELGDVAAKCLKPPGFSARFVPVAVTSAEQLLQLRSELAAELEYIERDGVVQAFQSDLLTSPQPNPPSWGLDRVDQDALPLDELYDARGLNGSGVHVFVIDTGINAAHVDFAGRVGASYNAITDQPSAPDGNGHGTHCSGTVMGTSYGVAKGATLHGVKVLSDSGSGTFADVIEGMEWVASRPERPAVASMSLGGGQSQAINDAVATMHGAGVTVVAAAGNNNGDACGNSPASAPEAITVGSTTSSDARSSFSNWGTCVDIFAPGSDITSAWVGSSTASRTISGTSMATPHVAGAAALYLESEPSASPAAVTAALVAAAAERVVDSRTPHGKLLQVQDLSACDTPGQCLSEWSAWSACPDAATACGEHFRTRARTVLPDCGEQPCGHLQEREPCPMEYPACPQPAPTQQFGSGFDLGGRALTFTPNGDGAYTTCIEEEEGAEGLRDPPSPDATAVQLGDDASRAIAISPAFTFFGTEHDRLYVGSNGYITFGSGDATYRGSLSAHFSKPRISALFDDLDPSTGGEVVYEVVAEGTADARVVVTWVNVPEYGASTGNTFQVALHLGNA
;
A
#
# COMPACT_ATOMS: atom_id res chain seq x y z
N MET A 1 48.28 -15.55 50.00
CA MET A 1 48.78 -14.23 49.53
C MET A 1 48.26 -14.00 48.12
N GLY A 2 48.13 -12.73 47.68
CA GLY A 2 47.67 -12.39 46.32
C GLY A 2 46.18 -12.03 46.24
N MET A 3 45.84 -10.78 46.55
CA MET A 3 44.58 -10.14 46.14
C MET A 3 44.88 -9.13 45.05
N THR A 4 44.08 -9.11 43.98
CA THR A 4 44.13 -8.11 42.90
C THR A 4 43.05 -7.04 43.08
N ARG A 5 43.24 -5.87 42.46
CA ARG A 5 42.64 -4.59 42.89
C ARG A 5 41.11 -4.51 42.87
N THR A 6 40.42 -5.26 42.01
CA THR A 6 38.97 -5.10 41.76
C THR A 6 38.10 -5.33 43.00
N ARG A 7 38.52 -6.16 43.96
CA ARG A 7 37.74 -6.50 45.17
C ARG A 7 37.80 -5.44 46.28
N LEU A 8 38.62 -4.40 46.18
CA LEU A 8 38.77 -3.41 47.25
C LEU A 8 37.68 -2.33 47.26
N VAL A 9 37.15 -1.97 46.08
CA VAL A 9 36.15 -0.89 45.93
C VAL A 9 34.78 -1.32 46.47
N LEU A 10 34.35 -2.55 46.13
CA LEU A 10 33.03 -3.07 46.49
C LEU A 10 32.83 -3.20 48.02
N CYS A 11 33.87 -3.62 48.75
CA CYS A 11 33.83 -3.72 50.21
C CYS A 11 33.74 -2.37 50.93
N LEU A 12 34.29 -1.29 50.36
CA LEU A 12 34.22 0.05 50.95
C LEU A 12 32.82 0.66 50.81
N TRP A 13 32.10 0.38 49.72
CA TRP A 13 30.75 0.89 49.49
C TRP A 13 29.72 0.18 50.39
N LEU A 14 29.75 -1.15 50.42
CA LEU A 14 28.85 -1.97 51.25
C LEU A 14 29.01 -1.74 52.76
N SER A 15 30.19 -1.32 53.21
CA SER A 15 30.44 -1.03 54.64
C SER A 15 29.80 0.26 55.15
N ALA A 16 29.26 1.11 54.26
CA ALA A 16 28.69 2.41 54.64
C ALA A 16 27.18 2.39 54.94
N CYS A 17 26.42 1.41 54.42
CA CYS A 17 24.96 1.47 54.44
C CYS A 17 24.30 0.72 55.61
N GLN A 18 24.54 -0.59 55.83
CA GLN A 18 24.01 -1.29 57.02
C GLN A 18 24.94 -2.41 57.56
N PRO A 19 25.01 -2.65 58.90
CA PRO A 19 26.09 -3.43 59.50
C PRO A 19 25.79 -4.93 59.73
N GLY A 20 24.61 -5.43 59.31
CA GLY A 20 24.07 -6.71 59.79
C GLY A 20 24.63 -7.99 59.15
N LEU A 21 24.71 -8.06 57.81
CA LEU A 21 24.88 -9.33 57.09
C LEU A 21 26.26 -9.98 57.20
N GLY A 22 27.30 -9.24 57.59
CA GLY A 22 28.71 -9.68 57.53
C GLY A 22 29.11 -10.85 58.43
N ARG A 23 28.18 -11.47 59.17
CA ARG A 23 28.44 -12.61 60.07
C ARG A 23 27.89 -13.97 59.60
N ALA A 24 27.03 -14.02 58.58
CA ALA A 24 26.43 -15.28 58.10
C ALA A 24 27.33 -16.05 57.11
N LEU A 25 27.92 -15.34 56.14
CA LEU A 25 28.60 -15.89 54.95
C LEU A 25 29.99 -16.55 55.21
N LEU A 26 30.29 -16.99 56.44
CA LEU A 26 31.60 -17.49 56.86
C LEU A 26 31.61 -18.95 57.38
N LYS A 27 30.51 -19.70 57.27
CA LYS A 27 30.35 -20.96 58.05
C LYS A 27 29.90 -22.26 57.36
N SER A 28 29.53 -22.27 56.08
CA SER A 28 29.11 -23.50 55.39
C SER A 28 29.53 -23.51 53.93
N GLY A 29 30.78 -23.90 53.68
CA GLY A 29 31.26 -24.13 52.32
C GLY A 29 31.06 -25.58 51.88
N ASN A 30 30.28 -25.77 50.81
CA ASN A 30 30.43 -26.88 49.86
C ASN A 30 29.73 -26.49 48.56
N PHE A 31 30.35 -26.84 47.42
CA PHE A 31 29.81 -26.63 46.08
C PHE A 31 29.87 -27.96 45.32
N SER A 32 28.79 -28.30 44.62
CA SER A 32 28.76 -29.30 43.56
C SER A 32 27.66 -28.93 42.57
N SER A 33 27.92 -29.15 41.28
CA SER A 33 27.11 -28.64 40.17
C SER A 33 25.81 -29.42 39.94
N HIS A 34 24.68 -28.71 39.88
CA HIS A 34 23.67 -28.71 38.81
C HIS A 34 22.55 -27.72 39.20
N ALA A 35 21.73 -27.31 38.23
CA ALA A 35 20.78 -26.17 38.28
C ALA A 35 21.43 -24.78 38.47
N LEU A 36 21.07 -23.86 37.58
CA LEU A 36 21.24 -22.42 37.70
C LEU A 36 19.91 -21.78 37.30
N ASP A 37 18.87 -22.08 38.09
CA ASP A 37 17.61 -21.36 38.01
C ASP A 37 17.86 -19.88 38.35
N TYR A 38 17.13 -18.99 37.68
CA TYR A 38 17.26 -17.55 37.88
C TYR A 38 16.88 -17.14 39.31
N ILE A 39 17.46 -16.03 39.80
CA ILE A 39 17.32 -15.63 41.21
C ILE A 39 15.90 -15.12 41.47
N ASP A 40 15.11 -15.92 42.18
CA ASP A 40 13.79 -15.57 42.70
C ASP A 40 13.87 -14.39 43.69
N TYR A 41 13.21 -13.29 43.34
CA TYR A 41 12.92 -12.17 44.24
C TYR A 41 11.54 -12.40 44.87
N SER A 42 11.52 -13.07 46.02
CA SER A 42 10.29 -13.43 46.72
C SER A 42 9.40 -12.20 47.03
N GLU A 43 8.27 -12.06 46.33
CA GLU A 43 7.34 -10.90 46.43
C GLU A 43 6.58 -10.81 47.77
N ASP A 44 6.75 -11.78 48.66
CA ASP A 44 5.88 -12.11 49.81
C ASP A 44 5.91 -11.10 51.00
N SER A 45 6.25 -9.83 50.76
CA SER A 45 6.27 -8.78 51.79
C SER A 45 5.91 -7.35 51.36
N VAL A 46 5.51 -7.10 50.10
CA VAL A 46 4.87 -5.83 49.73
C VAL A 46 3.37 -5.94 49.99
N LYS A 47 2.87 -5.24 51.02
CA LYS A 47 1.41 -5.09 51.20
C LYS A 47 0.83 -4.38 49.96
N PRO A 48 -0.31 -4.83 49.41
CA PRO A 48 -0.93 -4.14 48.28
C PRO A 48 -1.19 -2.69 48.65
N LEU A 49 -0.72 -1.79 47.79
CA LEU A 49 -0.98 -0.36 47.89
C LEU A 49 -2.48 -0.14 47.66
N ARG A 50 -3.26 -0.05 48.75
CA ARG A 50 -4.63 0.46 48.67
C ARG A 50 -4.57 1.86 48.07
N PRO A 51 -5.15 2.11 46.88
CA PRO A 51 -5.06 3.41 46.25
C PRO A 51 -5.69 4.48 47.14
N THR A 52 -4.95 5.56 47.40
CA THR A 52 -5.50 6.79 48.02
C THR A 52 -5.96 7.80 46.97
N SER A 53 -6.08 7.34 45.72
CA SER A 53 -6.57 7.99 44.51
C SER A 53 -7.31 6.92 43.71
N TRP A 54 -8.38 7.29 42.99
CA TRP A 54 -9.18 6.37 42.16
C TRP A 54 -8.42 5.83 40.94
N ASP A 55 -7.21 6.35 40.68
CA ASP A 55 -6.42 6.12 39.46
C ASP A 55 -5.19 5.23 39.74
N ILE A 56 -4.90 4.31 38.82
CA ILE A 56 -3.81 3.34 38.87
C ILE A 56 -2.56 3.91 38.17
N THR A 57 -1.84 4.78 38.86
CA THR A 57 -0.57 5.34 38.37
C THR A 57 0.62 4.41 38.64
N SER A 58 1.57 4.29 37.71
CA SER A 58 2.92 3.75 37.97
C SER A 58 4.01 4.82 37.80
N ASP A 59 5.21 4.51 38.30
CA ASP A 59 6.43 5.18 37.83
C ASP A 59 6.63 4.96 36.32
N ALA A 60 7.47 5.78 35.69
CA ALA A 60 7.77 5.67 34.27
C ALA A 60 8.55 4.38 33.94
N LEU A 61 8.27 3.74 32.81
CA LEU A 61 9.05 2.59 32.36
C LEU A 61 10.45 3.02 31.90
N ASP A 62 11.49 2.34 32.42
CA ASP A 62 12.85 2.41 31.87
C ASP A 62 12.98 1.33 30.76
N ILE A 63 12.49 1.69 29.57
CA ILE A 63 12.53 0.82 28.38
C ILE A 63 13.98 0.37 28.10
N ALA A 64 14.96 1.26 28.26
CA ALA A 64 16.36 0.94 27.98
C ALA A 64 16.93 -0.13 28.93
N SER A 65 16.57 -0.09 30.23
CA SER A 65 16.93 -1.16 31.17
C SER A 65 16.22 -2.48 30.85
N LEU A 66 14.93 -2.43 30.49
CA LEU A 66 14.14 -3.64 30.18
C LEU A 66 14.63 -4.35 28.91
N LEU A 67 14.94 -3.59 27.86
CA LEU A 67 15.54 -4.13 26.63
C LEU A 67 16.96 -4.70 26.89
N ALA A 68 17.76 -4.04 27.74
CA ALA A 68 19.09 -4.54 28.11
C ALA A 68 19.07 -5.79 29.01
N GLU A 69 18.00 -6.01 29.78
CA GLU A 69 17.74 -7.29 30.46
C GLU A 69 17.36 -8.38 29.44
N ASP A 70 16.51 -8.06 28.46
CA ASP A 70 16.04 -9.01 27.44
C ASP A 70 17.18 -9.45 26.51
N ASP A 71 18.09 -8.55 26.12
CA ASP A 71 19.29 -8.86 25.32
C ASP A 71 20.29 -9.79 26.05
N MET A 72 20.07 -10.07 27.34
CA MET A 72 20.82 -11.07 28.12
C MET A 72 20.11 -12.43 28.24
N ALA A 73 18.91 -12.59 27.69
CA ALA A 73 18.17 -13.85 27.66
C ALA A 73 18.67 -14.79 26.54
N ASP A 74 18.38 -16.09 26.69
CA ASP A 74 18.62 -17.08 25.62
C ASP A 74 17.47 -17.04 24.59
N LYS A 75 17.76 -17.37 23.32
CA LYS A 75 16.74 -17.47 22.25
C LYS A 75 15.70 -18.57 22.54
N SER A 76 15.99 -19.51 23.43
CA SER A 76 15.05 -20.50 23.94
C SER A 76 14.02 -19.99 24.95
N ALA A 77 14.11 -18.71 25.38
CA ALA A 77 13.14 -18.09 26.27
C ALA A 77 12.08 -17.30 25.47
N PRO A 78 10.80 -17.31 25.89
CA PRO A 78 9.77 -16.43 25.32
C PRO A 78 10.14 -14.96 25.47
N LEU A 79 9.95 -14.15 24.42
CA LEU A 79 10.39 -12.76 24.41
C LEU A 79 9.46 -11.87 25.24
N ARG A 80 9.96 -11.28 26.35
CA ARG A 80 9.18 -10.33 27.16
C ARG A 80 8.78 -9.09 26.36
N TYR A 81 7.57 -8.58 26.60
CA TYR A 81 7.02 -7.43 25.86
C TYR A 81 6.44 -6.30 26.72
N ALA A 82 5.98 -6.63 27.93
CA ALA A 82 5.41 -5.70 28.89
C ALA A 82 5.86 -6.03 30.31
N MET A 83 5.74 -5.05 31.23
CA MET A 83 5.84 -5.31 32.66
C MET A 83 4.46 -5.62 33.24
N ARG A 84 4.25 -6.83 33.77
CA ARG A 84 3.09 -7.12 34.63
C ARG A 84 3.19 -6.32 35.93
N LYS A 85 2.17 -5.52 36.23
CA LYS A 85 1.93 -4.91 37.53
C LYS A 85 0.63 -5.48 38.12
N ASN A 86 0.76 -6.19 39.24
CA ASN A 86 -0.38 -6.71 39.99
C ASN A 86 -1.20 -5.55 40.58
N VAL A 87 -2.52 -5.65 40.48
CA VAL A 87 -3.49 -4.72 41.06
C VAL A 87 -4.63 -5.51 41.72
N THR A 88 -5.48 -4.83 42.48
CA THR A 88 -6.62 -5.44 43.17
C THR A 88 -7.66 -4.34 43.30
N VAL A 89 -8.53 -4.24 42.30
CA VAL A 89 -9.42 -3.10 42.09
C VAL A 89 -10.75 -3.60 41.54
N ASP A 90 -11.83 -3.37 42.28
CA ASP A 90 -13.19 -3.58 41.80
C ASP A 90 -13.66 -2.28 41.12
N ILE A 91 -13.99 -2.34 39.82
CA ILE A 91 -14.30 -1.15 39.03
C ILE A 91 -15.54 -0.42 39.57
N VAL A 92 -16.49 -1.13 40.19
CA VAL A 92 -17.77 -0.61 40.66
C VAL A 92 -17.70 -0.14 42.13
N GLN A 93 -16.87 -0.78 42.96
CA GLN A 93 -16.66 -0.38 44.37
C GLN A 93 -15.57 0.69 44.54
N ASP A 94 -14.46 0.58 43.81
CA ASP A 94 -13.31 1.49 43.94
C ASP A 94 -13.32 2.65 42.92
N GLY A 95 -14.11 2.54 41.85
CA GLY A 95 -14.14 3.51 40.75
C GLY A 95 -14.75 4.87 41.09
N ARG A 96 -14.32 5.91 40.37
CA ARG A 96 -14.92 7.25 40.45
C ARG A 96 -16.34 7.19 39.90
N ARG A 97 -17.33 7.37 40.79
CA ARG A 97 -18.74 7.43 40.43
C ARG A 97 -19.09 8.74 39.73
N GLU A 98 -19.67 8.64 38.54
CA GLU A 98 -20.13 9.74 37.70
C GLU A 98 -21.61 9.50 37.33
N ASP A 99 -22.50 10.43 37.72
CA ASP A 99 -23.93 10.36 37.35
C ASP A 99 -24.09 10.59 35.84
N SER A 100 -24.74 9.66 35.13
CA SER A 100 -24.82 9.75 33.67
C SER A 100 -25.85 10.80 33.23
N LEU A 101 -25.37 11.86 32.57
CA LEU A 101 -26.20 13.01 32.17
C LEU A 101 -27.12 12.72 30.98
N THR A 102 -26.93 11.60 30.28
CA THR A 102 -27.61 11.26 29.02
C THR A 102 -28.43 9.96 29.06
N ARG A 103 -28.26 9.13 30.09
CA ARG A 103 -29.02 7.87 30.27
C ARG A 103 -29.22 7.53 31.74
N ASN A 104 -30.33 6.86 32.07
CA ASN A 104 -30.71 6.50 33.44
C ASN A 104 -29.77 5.43 34.02
N GLY A 105 -28.72 5.85 34.71
CA GLY A 105 -27.74 4.98 35.35
C GLY A 105 -26.52 5.72 35.87
N THR A 106 -25.56 4.94 36.34
CA THR A 106 -24.31 5.38 36.95
C THR A 106 -23.13 4.89 36.12
N THR A 107 -22.19 5.78 35.78
CA THR A 107 -20.88 5.38 35.27
C THR A 107 -19.87 5.30 36.41
N PHE A 108 -19.02 4.27 36.39
CA PHE A 108 -17.86 4.13 37.26
C PHE A 108 -16.59 4.19 36.40
N ARG A 109 -15.62 5.03 36.79
CA ARG A 109 -14.42 5.31 36.00
C ARG A 109 -13.13 5.05 36.78
N ILE A 110 -12.14 4.44 36.15
CA ILE A 110 -10.77 4.28 36.66
C ILE A 110 -9.77 4.60 35.57
N ASP A 111 -8.85 5.52 35.84
CA ASP A 111 -7.75 5.86 34.93
C ASP A 111 -6.49 5.06 35.31
N VAL A 112 -5.94 4.30 34.36
CA VAL A 112 -4.64 3.63 34.44
C VAL A 112 -3.62 4.52 33.71
N SER A 113 -2.45 4.79 34.30
CA SER A 113 -1.41 5.54 33.61
C SER A 113 0.01 5.13 34.00
N SER A 114 0.86 5.02 32.99
CA SER A 114 2.26 4.63 33.10
C SER A 114 3.07 5.41 32.05
N PRO A 115 3.85 6.42 32.45
CA PRO A 115 4.68 7.15 31.50
C PRO A 115 5.67 6.21 30.80
N ASN A 116 5.92 6.46 29.52
CA ASN A 116 6.70 5.60 28.61
C ASN A 116 6.08 4.22 28.30
N ALA A 117 4.93 3.82 28.87
CA ALA A 117 4.22 2.65 28.37
C ALA A 117 3.68 2.94 26.96
N LEU A 118 4.04 2.07 26.02
CA LEU A 118 3.62 2.15 24.61
C LEU A 118 2.15 1.75 24.47
N HIS A 119 1.76 0.67 25.15
CA HIS A 119 0.39 0.17 25.24
C HIS A 119 0.14 -0.42 26.64
N THR A 120 -1.13 -0.70 26.92
CA THR A 120 -1.54 -1.41 28.14
C THR A 120 -2.41 -2.61 27.75
N THR A 121 -2.22 -3.75 28.40
CA THR A 121 -3.17 -4.87 28.39
C THR A 121 -3.76 -5.05 29.79
N LEU A 122 -5.08 -5.20 29.90
CA LEU A 122 -5.79 -5.30 31.17
C LEU A 122 -6.26 -6.75 31.39
N LEU A 123 -5.98 -7.32 32.57
CA LEU A 123 -6.42 -8.65 32.97
C LEU A 123 -7.37 -8.55 34.17
N PHE A 124 -8.60 -8.96 33.92
CA PHE A 124 -9.65 -9.17 34.90
C PHE A 124 -9.69 -10.65 35.28
N ASP A 125 -9.74 -10.95 36.58
CA ASP A 125 -9.94 -12.31 37.07
C ASP A 125 -11.40 -12.59 37.45
N GLN A 126 -12.23 -11.55 37.58
CA GLN A 126 -13.69 -11.59 37.46
C GLN A 126 -14.16 -10.54 36.44
N PHE A 127 -14.89 -10.98 35.42
CA PHE A 127 -15.53 -10.16 34.39
C PHE A 127 -16.91 -10.76 34.10
N GLU A 128 -17.87 -10.44 34.97
CA GLU A 128 -19.27 -10.85 34.84
C GLU A 128 -20.16 -9.59 34.88
N LEU A 129 -20.65 -9.21 33.70
CA LEU A 129 -21.55 -8.08 33.49
C LEU A 129 -23.01 -8.55 33.53
N ALA A 130 -23.88 -7.75 34.14
CA ALA A 130 -25.32 -7.96 34.12
C ALA A 130 -25.95 -7.37 32.83
N PRO A 131 -27.13 -7.85 32.38
CA PRO A 131 -27.73 -7.38 31.13
C PRO A 131 -27.92 -5.86 31.05
N GLY A 132 -27.35 -5.25 30.02
CA GLY A 132 -27.37 -3.79 29.82
C GLY A 132 -26.32 -3.01 30.62
N VAL A 133 -25.38 -3.69 31.28
CA VAL A 133 -24.12 -3.10 31.76
C VAL A 133 -23.12 -3.05 30.61
N GLU A 134 -22.45 -1.92 30.43
CA GLU A 134 -21.49 -1.72 29.35
C GLU A 134 -20.10 -1.36 29.92
N VAL A 135 -19.05 -2.02 29.45
CA VAL A 135 -17.66 -1.64 29.76
C VAL A 135 -16.98 -1.11 28.52
N LEU A 136 -16.58 0.16 28.53
CA LEU A 136 -15.77 0.78 27.46
C LEU A 136 -14.40 1.14 28.02
N ILE A 137 -13.35 0.70 27.31
CA ILE A 137 -11.94 0.88 27.68
C ILE A 137 -11.32 1.73 26.59
N HIS A 138 -10.85 2.95 26.89
CA HIS A 138 -10.35 3.87 25.87
C HIS A 138 -9.02 4.53 26.28
N SER A 139 -8.26 4.98 25.30
CA SER A 139 -7.06 5.79 25.47
C SER A 139 -7.21 7.12 24.73
N ASP A 140 -6.12 7.87 24.61
CA ASP A 140 -6.05 9.06 23.74
C ASP A 140 -5.97 8.69 22.24
N TRP A 141 -5.87 7.40 21.89
CA TRP A 141 -5.60 6.90 20.52
C TRP A 141 -6.59 5.86 19.99
N SER A 142 -7.29 5.14 20.87
CA SER A 142 -8.07 3.93 20.51
C SER A 142 -9.10 3.59 21.58
N SER A 143 -10.06 2.71 21.26
CA SER A 143 -11.05 2.21 22.22
C SER A 143 -11.45 0.76 21.96
N LEU A 144 -11.66 0.00 23.02
CA LEU A 144 -12.12 -1.38 23.03
C LEU A 144 -13.48 -1.48 23.73
N GLY A 145 -14.40 -2.24 23.15
CA GLY A 145 -15.79 -2.36 23.59
C GLY A 145 -16.76 -1.46 22.79
N PRO A 146 -17.98 -1.21 23.30
CA PRO A 146 -18.48 -1.62 24.62
C PRO A 146 -18.60 -3.14 24.75
N PHE A 147 -17.99 -3.69 25.80
CA PHE A 147 -18.18 -5.07 26.24
C PHE A 147 -19.48 -5.19 27.03
N THR A 148 -20.14 -6.33 26.93
CA THR A 148 -21.51 -6.60 27.41
C THR A 148 -21.61 -7.99 28.07
N GLU A 149 -22.81 -8.42 28.48
CA GLU A 149 -22.99 -9.77 29.03
C GLU A 149 -22.61 -10.91 28.06
N ALA A 150 -22.48 -10.64 26.76
CA ALA A 150 -21.98 -11.60 25.77
C ALA A 150 -20.47 -11.90 25.93
N ASP A 151 -19.75 -11.00 26.59
CA ASP A 151 -18.30 -11.02 26.80
C ASP A 151 -17.89 -11.62 28.15
N ASN A 152 -18.87 -12.05 28.97
CA ASN A 152 -18.64 -12.74 30.24
C ASN A 152 -17.85 -14.05 30.04
N ARG A 153 -16.77 -14.24 30.80
CA ARG A 153 -15.84 -15.39 30.69
C ARG A 153 -15.28 -15.86 32.04
N GLY A 154 -15.74 -15.31 33.16
CA GLY A 154 -15.03 -15.38 34.44
C GLY A 154 -13.74 -14.56 34.41
N SER A 155 -12.69 -15.02 33.73
CA SER A 155 -11.46 -14.23 33.51
C SER A 155 -11.41 -13.68 32.09
N PHE A 156 -11.02 -12.41 31.96
CA PHE A 156 -11.05 -11.65 30.71
C PHE A 156 -9.74 -10.88 30.54
N VAL A 157 -9.17 -10.88 29.34
CA VAL A 157 -8.00 -10.08 28.98
C VAL A 157 -8.35 -9.21 27.76
N THR A 158 -7.94 -7.94 27.77
CA THR A 158 -8.16 -7.07 26.61
C THR A 158 -7.16 -7.37 25.48
N ALA A 159 -7.46 -6.90 24.27
CA ALA A 159 -6.40 -6.59 23.31
C ALA A 159 -5.45 -5.50 23.89
N PRO A 160 -4.21 -5.37 23.39
CA PRO A 160 -3.32 -4.27 23.77
C PRO A 160 -3.87 -2.93 23.27
N ILE A 161 -4.24 -2.05 24.19
CA ILE A 161 -4.74 -0.70 23.86
C ILE A 161 -3.59 0.31 23.92
N ALA A 162 -3.43 1.11 22.87
CA ALA A 162 -2.27 1.98 22.68
C ALA A 162 -2.30 3.22 23.59
N GLY A 163 -1.14 3.60 24.14
CA GLY A 163 -0.93 4.81 24.93
C GLY A 163 -0.51 4.58 26.39
N SER A 164 0.09 5.63 26.97
CA SER A 164 0.56 5.70 28.36
C SER A 164 -0.55 6.07 29.38
N ARG A 165 -1.79 6.21 28.89
CA ARG A 165 -3.01 6.38 29.70
C ARG A 165 -4.15 5.59 29.07
N VAL A 166 -4.90 4.89 29.91
CA VAL A 166 -6.11 4.14 29.56
C VAL A 166 -7.18 4.42 30.61
N THR A 167 -8.36 4.80 30.17
CA THR A 167 -9.54 5.00 31.01
C THR A 167 -10.47 3.79 30.85
N ILE A 168 -10.76 3.12 31.97
CA ILE A 168 -11.80 2.09 32.07
C ILE A 168 -13.08 2.80 32.51
N THR A 169 -14.18 2.62 31.77
CA THR A 169 -15.52 3.03 32.19
C THR A 169 -16.46 1.84 32.23
N CYS A 170 -17.25 1.72 33.29
CA CYS A 170 -18.31 0.74 33.44
C CYS A 170 -19.63 1.48 33.70
N PHE A 171 -20.60 1.37 32.80
CA PHE A 171 -21.94 1.94 32.97
C PHE A 171 -22.90 0.89 33.51
N VAL A 172 -23.54 1.19 34.64
CA VAL A 172 -24.56 0.36 35.28
C VAL A 172 -25.91 1.09 35.23
N PRO A 173 -26.94 0.58 34.54
CA PRO A 173 -28.25 1.22 34.45
C PRO A 173 -29.00 1.16 35.79
N ASP A 174 -29.91 2.10 36.05
CA ASP A 174 -30.69 2.17 37.31
C ASP A 174 -31.57 0.93 37.59
N THR A 175 -31.70 0.03 36.64
CA THR A 175 -32.40 -1.26 36.75
C THR A 175 -31.54 -2.40 37.30
N VAL A 176 -30.23 -2.20 37.44
CA VAL A 176 -29.24 -3.20 37.91
C VAL A 176 -28.65 -2.71 39.23
N THR A 177 -28.49 -3.59 40.23
CA THR A 177 -27.82 -3.20 41.47
C THR A 177 -26.31 -3.23 41.24
N ALA A 178 -25.58 -2.28 41.82
CA ALA A 178 -24.10 -2.27 41.77
C ALA A 178 -23.45 -3.54 42.40
N SER A 179 -24.20 -4.34 43.18
CA SER A 179 -23.79 -5.64 43.69
C SER A 179 -23.90 -6.79 42.70
N ASP A 180 -24.53 -6.56 41.54
CA ASP A 180 -24.89 -7.59 40.57
C ASP A 180 -23.90 -7.61 39.39
N VAL A 181 -22.76 -6.92 39.54
CA VAL A 181 -21.67 -6.77 38.55
C VAL A 181 -20.36 -7.15 39.24
N GLU A 182 -19.71 -8.23 38.80
CA GLU A 182 -18.42 -8.67 39.36
C GLU A 182 -17.32 -8.36 38.33
N LEU A 183 -16.76 -7.16 38.43
CA LEU A 183 -15.74 -6.62 37.51
C LEU A 183 -14.48 -6.23 38.29
N HIS A 184 -13.57 -7.19 38.46
CA HIS A 184 -12.36 -7.06 39.25
C HIS A 184 -11.09 -7.18 38.39
N LEU A 185 -10.27 -6.12 38.43
CA LEU A 185 -9.01 -6.01 37.71
C LEU A 185 -7.86 -6.56 38.58
N GLN A 186 -7.17 -7.59 38.10
CA GLN A 186 -6.09 -8.29 38.80
C GLN A 186 -4.69 -7.84 38.34
N SER A 187 -4.52 -7.46 37.08
CA SER A 187 -3.22 -7.07 36.55
C SER A 187 -3.34 -6.08 35.40
N VAL A 188 -2.38 -5.15 35.34
CA VAL A 188 -2.13 -4.33 34.15
C VAL A 188 -0.74 -4.69 33.60
N TYR A 189 -0.65 -4.91 32.30
CA TYR A 189 0.60 -5.21 31.61
C TYR A 189 1.00 -3.96 30.81
N LEU A 190 2.14 -3.38 31.16
CA LEU A 190 2.61 -2.09 30.68
C LEU A 190 3.65 -2.32 29.58
N GLY A 191 3.23 -2.16 28.33
CA GLY A 191 3.99 -2.49 27.12
C GLY A 191 5.22 -1.61 26.94
N TYR A 192 6.37 -2.23 26.71
CA TYR A 192 7.63 -1.55 26.37
C TYR A 192 8.23 -1.99 25.02
N ARG A 193 7.72 -3.08 24.42
CA ARG A 193 7.87 -3.37 22.99
C ARG A 193 6.58 -3.03 22.22
N PRO A 194 6.65 -2.41 21.04
CA PRO A 194 5.46 -1.97 20.32
C PRO A 194 4.73 -3.15 19.65
N ILE A 195 3.46 -3.35 19.98
CA ILE A 195 2.62 -4.46 19.44
C ILE A 195 1.40 -3.93 18.65
N SER A 196 1.29 -2.61 18.44
CA SER A 196 0.21 -2.00 17.64
C SER A 196 0.73 -0.89 16.73
N THR A 197 0.12 -0.68 15.56
CA THR A 197 0.42 0.45 14.64
C THR A 197 0.37 1.79 15.36
N SER A 198 -0.66 2.02 16.17
CA SER A 198 -0.84 3.27 16.95
C SER A 198 0.19 3.48 18.07
N THR A 199 1.17 2.58 18.21
CA THR A 199 2.35 2.73 19.09
C THR A 199 3.67 2.92 18.35
N ARG A 200 3.66 2.85 17.01
CA ARG A 200 4.83 2.96 16.12
C ARG A 200 4.72 4.23 15.30
N THR A 201 5.85 4.90 15.05
CA THR A 201 5.98 5.93 14.04
C THR A 201 6.30 5.29 12.67
N GLN A 202 5.99 5.98 11.57
CA GLN A 202 6.23 5.46 10.21
C GLN A 202 7.68 5.00 10.03
N GLY A 203 7.85 3.74 9.61
CA GLY A 203 9.15 3.10 9.41
C GLY A 203 9.64 2.21 10.57
N GLU A 204 8.85 2.01 11.64
CA GLU A 204 9.25 1.22 12.82
C GLU A 204 8.74 -0.23 12.82
N TYR A 205 8.57 -0.87 11.65
CA TYR A 205 8.71 -2.33 11.54
C TYR A 205 10.19 -2.65 11.33
N GLY A 206 10.78 -3.42 12.25
CA GLY A 206 12.25 -3.48 12.39
C GLY A 206 12.80 -3.67 13.81
N GLU A 207 11.98 -4.11 14.78
CA GLU A 207 12.53 -4.80 15.95
C GLU A 207 13.27 -6.06 15.50
N SER A 208 12.68 -6.80 14.54
CA SER A 208 13.31 -7.91 13.85
C SER A 208 14.49 -7.44 13.00
N GLY A 209 15.56 -8.25 12.96
CA GLY A 209 16.75 -7.89 12.20
C GLY A 209 16.46 -7.79 10.68
N PRO A 210 17.17 -6.92 9.94
CA PRO A 210 16.87 -6.59 8.53
C PRO A 210 17.22 -7.70 7.52
N CYS A 211 17.46 -8.92 8.00
CA CYS A 211 17.60 -10.12 7.16
C CYS A 211 16.29 -10.94 7.08
N ASN A 212 15.31 -10.66 7.94
CA ASN A 212 13.98 -11.26 7.86
C ASN A 212 13.17 -10.62 6.73
N VAL A 213 12.43 -11.43 5.95
CA VAL A 213 11.63 -11.00 4.80
C VAL A 213 10.15 -10.99 5.18
N ASP A 214 9.39 -9.95 4.81
CA ASP A 214 7.95 -9.91 5.10
C ASP A 214 7.18 -11.01 4.35
N VAL A 215 6.15 -11.56 4.98
CA VAL A 215 5.34 -12.67 4.44
C VAL A 215 4.48 -12.28 3.22
N ASP A 216 4.45 -11.00 2.85
CA ASP A 216 3.78 -10.46 1.65
C ASP A 216 4.77 -10.07 0.55
N CYS A 217 6.08 -10.29 0.74
CA CYS A 217 7.07 -10.26 -0.33
C CYS A 217 6.89 -11.43 -1.31
N GLU A 218 7.60 -11.37 -2.45
CA GLU A 218 7.60 -12.38 -3.53
C GLU A 218 7.72 -13.83 -3.02
N LEU A 219 8.60 -14.08 -2.04
CA LEU A 219 8.78 -15.40 -1.39
C LEU A 219 7.50 -15.91 -0.70
N GLY A 220 6.69 -15.01 -0.13
CA GLY A 220 5.44 -15.32 0.57
C GLY A 220 4.19 -15.33 -0.32
N ALA A 221 4.27 -14.83 -1.56
CA ALA A 221 3.14 -14.75 -2.48
C ALA A 221 2.51 -16.13 -2.78
N GLU A 222 3.32 -17.19 -2.89
CA GLU A 222 2.81 -18.54 -3.04
C GLU A 222 2.19 -19.13 -1.76
N TRP A 223 2.48 -18.56 -0.58
CA TRP A 223 2.21 -19.16 0.75
C TRP A 223 0.97 -18.61 1.45
N GLY A 224 0.10 -17.88 0.74
CA GLY A 224 -1.08 -17.19 1.28
C GLY A 224 -1.98 -18.03 2.21
N ALA A 225 -2.20 -19.32 1.93
CA ALA A 225 -2.97 -20.20 2.81
C ALA A 225 -2.25 -20.45 4.15
N GLN A 226 -0.99 -20.91 4.11
CA GLN A 226 -0.17 -21.15 5.29
C GLN A 226 0.04 -19.89 6.13
N ARG A 227 0.20 -18.74 5.47
CA ARG A 227 0.24 -17.41 6.08
C ARG A 227 -1.04 -17.08 6.88
N LYS A 228 -2.23 -17.43 6.38
CA LYS A 228 -3.51 -17.32 7.09
C LYS A 228 -3.72 -18.35 8.21
N ALA A 229 -2.78 -19.28 8.42
CA ALA A 229 -2.79 -20.16 9.60
C ALA A 229 -1.93 -19.65 10.76
N VAL A 230 -0.96 -18.75 10.52
CA VAL A 230 0.03 -18.33 11.53
C VAL A 230 -0.44 -17.12 12.33
N VAL A 231 -0.31 -17.23 13.65
CA VAL A 231 -0.91 -16.35 14.67
C VAL A 231 0.17 -15.91 15.67
N GLN A 232 0.18 -14.63 16.05
CA GLN A 232 1.04 -14.16 17.14
C GLN A 232 0.34 -14.42 18.49
N ILE A 233 1.09 -14.94 19.46
CA ILE A 233 0.58 -15.31 20.78
C ILE A 233 1.13 -14.35 21.84
N LEU A 234 0.23 -13.75 22.61
CA LEU A 234 0.52 -12.88 23.75
C LEU A 234 0.31 -13.70 25.04
N VAL A 235 1.40 -14.28 25.54
CA VAL A 235 1.45 -15.18 26.70
C VAL A 235 1.41 -14.38 28.00
N ASN A 236 0.24 -14.28 28.66
CA ASN A 236 0.07 -13.45 29.86
C ASN A 236 -0.02 -14.26 31.17
N GLY A 237 0.81 -13.90 32.14
CA GLY A 237 0.71 -14.38 33.53
C GLY A 237 2.03 -14.32 34.29
N HIS A 238 2.24 -15.26 35.22
CA HIS A 238 3.52 -15.34 35.94
C HIS A 238 4.71 -15.56 34.99
N HIS A 239 5.80 -14.87 35.29
CA HIS A 239 6.99 -14.65 34.44
C HIS A 239 6.84 -13.62 33.31
N GLY A 240 5.72 -12.88 33.25
CA GLY A 240 5.79 -11.41 33.04
C GLY A 240 5.02 -10.80 31.87
N SER A 241 4.47 -11.61 30.97
CA SER A 241 4.10 -11.32 29.57
C SER A 241 5.22 -11.65 28.59
N ALA A 242 4.89 -12.41 27.54
CA ALA A 242 5.82 -12.78 26.49
C ALA A 242 5.15 -12.99 25.14
N LEU A 243 5.95 -12.96 24.07
CA LEU A 243 5.55 -13.19 22.69
C LEU A 243 6.02 -14.57 22.24
N CYS A 244 5.13 -15.29 21.57
CA CYS A 244 5.41 -16.52 20.83
C CYS A 244 4.64 -16.52 19.49
N THR A 245 4.90 -17.50 18.65
CA THR A 245 4.14 -17.79 17.43
C THR A 245 3.38 -19.12 17.59
N GLY A 246 2.29 -19.29 16.86
CA GLY A 246 1.72 -20.62 16.61
C GLY A 246 0.96 -20.69 15.28
N ALA A 247 0.37 -21.85 15.01
CA ALA A 247 -0.46 -22.05 13.82
C ALA A 247 -1.74 -22.84 14.12
N LEU A 248 -2.86 -22.44 13.51
CA LEU A 248 -4.08 -23.25 13.48
C LEU A 248 -3.81 -24.57 12.75
N VAL A 249 -4.35 -25.67 13.26
CA VAL A 249 -4.15 -27.03 12.70
C VAL A 249 -5.47 -27.75 12.43
N ASN A 250 -5.58 -28.37 11.26
CA ASN A 250 -6.74 -29.18 10.87
C ASN A 250 -6.75 -30.54 11.58
N ASN A 251 -7.93 -31.16 11.73
CA ASN A 251 -8.09 -32.49 12.30
C ASN A 251 -8.87 -33.43 11.36
N ALA A 252 -8.82 -34.73 11.62
CA ALA A 252 -9.46 -35.74 10.79
C ALA A 252 -11.00 -35.66 10.75
N ALA A 253 -11.63 -34.89 11.64
CA ALA A 253 -13.06 -34.60 11.57
C ALA A 253 -13.40 -33.42 10.64
N GLN A 254 -12.40 -32.58 10.31
CA GLN A 254 -12.53 -31.35 9.51
C GLN A 254 -13.60 -30.40 10.06
N ASP A 255 -13.77 -30.40 11.38
CA ASP A 255 -14.84 -29.71 12.11
C ASP A 255 -14.54 -28.23 12.41
N ARG A 256 -13.34 -27.77 12.04
CA ARG A 256 -12.80 -26.42 12.30
C ARG A 256 -12.81 -26.05 13.79
N ARG A 257 -12.60 -27.05 14.65
CA ARG A 257 -12.25 -26.86 16.06
C ARG A 257 -10.98 -26.00 16.16
N PRO A 258 -10.95 -24.96 17.02
CA PRO A 258 -9.87 -23.95 17.04
C PRO A 258 -8.61 -24.48 17.75
N LEU A 259 -8.00 -25.51 17.16
CA LEU A 259 -6.77 -26.15 17.60
C LEU A 259 -5.57 -25.33 17.09
N LEU A 260 -4.68 -24.93 18.00
CA LEU A 260 -3.48 -24.17 17.69
C LEU A 260 -2.24 -24.88 18.25
N LEU A 261 -1.24 -25.08 17.39
CA LEU A 261 0.06 -25.68 17.73
C LEU A 261 1.08 -24.56 18.00
N THR A 262 1.84 -24.69 19.09
CA THR A 262 2.94 -23.81 19.49
C THR A 262 3.97 -24.61 20.30
N ALA A 263 4.95 -23.95 20.93
CA ALA A 263 6.00 -24.59 21.72
C ALA A 263 5.58 -24.85 23.18
N ALA A 264 6.15 -25.89 23.82
CA ALA A 264 5.87 -26.19 25.23
C ALA A 264 6.48 -25.14 26.17
N HIS A 265 7.67 -24.60 25.86
CA HIS A 265 8.30 -23.53 26.63
C HIS A 265 7.57 -22.18 26.56
N CYS A 266 6.61 -22.01 25.63
CA CYS A 266 5.69 -20.87 25.63
C CYS A 266 4.55 -21.04 26.66
N LEU A 267 4.31 -22.24 27.20
CA LEU A 267 3.30 -22.45 28.24
C LEU A 267 3.72 -21.79 29.55
N GLY A 268 2.92 -20.83 30.01
CA GLY A 268 3.18 -20.07 31.22
C GLY A 268 1.98 -19.25 31.64
N GLY A 269 1.89 -18.96 32.95
CA GLY A 269 0.85 -18.09 33.49
C GLY A 269 -0.54 -18.72 33.50
N ASN A 270 -1.56 -17.90 33.20
CA ASN A 270 -2.95 -18.34 33.10
C ASN A 270 -3.32 -18.40 31.62
N THR A 271 -3.56 -19.58 31.06
CA THR A 271 -3.91 -19.72 29.63
C THR A 271 -5.25 -19.07 29.27
N ALA A 272 -6.15 -18.83 30.23
CA ALA A 272 -7.35 -18.03 29.99
C ALA A 272 -7.06 -16.52 29.77
N ALA A 273 -5.87 -16.04 30.14
CA ALA A 273 -5.41 -14.67 29.95
C ALA A 273 -4.56 -14.46 28.68
N TRP A 274 -4.34 -15.50 27.87
CA TRP A 274 -3.56 -15.38 26.64
C TRP A 274 -4.32 -14.62 25.55
N GLY A 275 -3.60 -13.82 24.76
CA GLY A 275 -4.12 -13.18 23.54
C GLY A 275 -3.62 -13.87 22.28
N PHE A 276 -4.41 -13.83 21.22
CA PHE A 276 -4.12 -14.44 19.92
C PHE A 276 -4.45 -13.45 18.81
N LEU A 277 -3.41 -12.96 18.13
CA LEU A 277 -3.53 -11.93 17.11
C LEU A 277 -3.34 -12.56 15.71
N PHE A 278 -4.42 -12.60 14.94
CA PHE A 278 -4.45 -13.08 13.56
C PHE A 278 -4.11 -11.91 12.62
N ASN A 279 -3.81 -12.21 11.35
CA ASN A 279 -3.56 -11.22 10.29
C ASN A 279 -2.53 -10.10 10.57
N TYR A 280 -1.75 -10.19 11.65
CA TYR A 280 -0.63 -9.30 11.95
C TYR A 280 0.58 -9.60 11.04
N GLU A 281 0.52 -9.03 9.85
CA GLU A 281 1.51 -9.08 8.77
C GLU A 281 1.62 -7.70 8.10
N ALA A 282 2.74 -7.40 7.45
CA ALA A 282 2.90 -6.13 6.72
C ALA A 282 2.02 -6.10 5.47
N GLU A 283 1.53 -4.92 5.10
CA GLU A 283 0.92 -4.70 3.79
C GLU A 283 2.02 -4.43 2.75
N GLY A 284 2.21 -5.39 1.83
CA GLY A 284 3.31 -5.36 0.87
C GLY A 284 4.69 -5.68 1.46
N CYS A 285 5.68 -5.72 0.56
CA CYS A 285 7.07 -6.05 0.91
C CYS A 285 7.80 -4.83 1.49
N GLY A 286 8.25 -4.91 2.75
CA GLY A 286 8.79 -3.75 3.46
C GLY A 286 7.73 -2.71 3.86
N GLY A 287 6.46 -3.13 3.98
CA GLY A 287 5.34 -2.25 4.33
C GLY A 287 5.53 -1.53 5.67
N SER A 288 5.17 -0.25 5.70
CA SER A 288 5.19 0.59 6.91
C SER A 288 3.92 0.48 7.77
N GLU A 289 2.99 -0.38 7.38
CA GLU A 289 1.67 -0.59 8.00
C GLU A 289 1.39 -2.10 8.09
N SER A 290 0.52 -2.52 9.01
CA SER A 290 0.17 -3.94 9.20
C SER A 290 -1.33 -4.17 9.19
N GLY A 291 -1.71 -5.43 8.88
CA GLY A 291 -3.08 -5.91 8.97
C GLY A 291 -3.76 -5.68 10.34
N PRO A 292 -5.10 -5.80 10.39
CA PRO A 292 -5.94 -5.23 11.45
C PRO A 292 -5.71 -5.86 12.83
N PHE A 293 -5.64 -5.02 13.86
CA PHE A 293 -5.51 -5.47 15.26
C PHE A 293 -6.82 -5.97 15.88
N ASP A 294 -7.94 -5.73 15.20
CA ASP A 294 -9.27 -6.17 15.63
C ASP A 294 -9.47 -7.69 15.44
N ASP A 295 -8.60 -8.36 14.67
CA ASP A 295 -8.58 -9.80 14.47
C ASP A 295 -7.93 -10.53 15.67
N PHE A 296 -8.49 -10.30 16.87
CA PHE A 296 -7.96 -10.76 18.15
C PHE A 296 -8.93 -11.74 18.85
N LEU A 297 -8.39 -12.81 19.45
CA LEU A 297 -9.11 -13.72 20.36
C LEU A 297 -8.38 -13.86 21.70
N GLN A 298 -9.12 -14.29 22.72
CA GLN A 298 -8.62 -14.40 24.09
C GLN A 298 -8.92 -15.76 24.73
N GLY A 299 -7.93 -16.24 25.48
CA GLY A 299 -7.98 -17.46 26.28
C GLY A 299 -7.83 -18.75 25.46
N CYS A 300 -7.16 -19.73 26.07
CA CYS A 300 -7.10 -21.09 25.57
C CYS A 300 -7.04 -22.12 26.71
N SER A 301 -7.25 -23.38 26.36
CA SER A 301 -7.01 -24.54 27.21
C SER A 301 -5.93 -25.44 26.60
N VAL A 302 -5.02 -25.95 27.44
CA VAL A 302 -3.97 -26.88 26.97
C VAL A 302 -4.57 -28.28 26.84
N LEU A 303 -4.49 -28.86 25.63
CA LEU A 303 -4.99 -30.20 25.32
C LEU A 303 -3.92 -31.28 25.49
N ALA A 304 -2.69 -30.97 25.10
CA ALA A 304 -1.50 -31.80 25.31
C ALA A 304 -0.22 -30.98 25.16
N SER A 305 0.86 -31.42 25.80
CA SER A 305 2.22 -30.92 25.59
C SER A 305 3.25 -32.01 25.94
N ASP A 306 4.49 -31.85 25.47
CA ASP A 306 5.63 -32.72 25.81
C ASP A 306 6.95 -31.95 25.76
N ASP A 307 7.71 -32.00 26.85
CA ASP A 307 8.98 -31.27 27.01
C ASP A 307 10.12 -31.81 26.11
N ALA A 308 10.05 -33.07 25.68
CA ALA A 308 11.12 -33.72 24.91
C ALA A 308 11.06 -33.39 23.40
N THR A 309 9.86 -33.06 22.90
CA THR A 309 9.58 -32.56 21.55
C THR A 309 9.19 -31.08 21.55
N ASP A 310 9.11 -30.45 22.73
CA ASP A 310 8.74 -29.05 22.97
C ASP A 310 7.45 -28.62 22.25
N PHE A 311 6.44 -29.49 22.16
CA PHE A 311 5.15 -29.14 21.56
C PHE A 311 4.13 -28.74 22.63
N ALA A 312 3.26 -27.80 22.29
CA ALA A 312 2.00 -27.56 22.98
C ALA A 312 0.85 -27.45 21.96
N LEU A 313 -0.21 -28.23 22.19
CA LEU A 313 -1.48 -28.08 21.49
C LEU A 313 -2.49 -27.43 22.43
N VAL A 314 -3.00 -26.27 22.05
CA VAL A 314 -4.05 -25.56 22.77
C VAL A 314 -5.34 -25.51 21.94
N GLU A 315 -6.47 -25.40 22.61
CA GLU A 315 -7.76 -25.06 22.00
C GLU A 315 -8.17 -23.67 22.47
N LEU A 316 -8.45 -22.77 21.52
CA LEU A 316 -8.89 -21.41 21.84
C LEU A 316 -10.28 -21.44 22.48
N SER A 317 -10.52 -20.56 23.46
CA SER A 317 -11.81 -20.45 24.17
C SER A 317 -12.97 -19.95 23.29
N GLN A 318 -12.67 -19.52 22.06
CA GLN A 318 -13.60 -18.99 21.08
C GLN A 318 -13.41 -19.71 19.74
N ARG A 319 -14.49 -19.88 18.97
CA ARG A 319 -14.37 -20.20 17.54
C ARG A 319 -13.72 -19.02 16.83
N VAL A 320 -12.88 -19.31 15.84
CA VAL A 320 -12.33 -18.27 14.96
C VAL A 320 -13.49 -17.67 14.14
N PRO A 321 -13.64 -16.33 14.10
CA PRO A 321 -14.65 -15.68 13.26
C PRO A 321 -14.27 -15.77 11.78
N ALA A 322 -15.25 -16.07 10.91
CA ALA A 322 -15.01 -16.23 9.47
C ALA A 322 -14.46 -14.96 8.78
N GLN A 323 -14.65 -13.79 9.39
CA GLN A 323 -14.08 -12.52 8.91
C GLN A 323 -12.54 -12.48 8.97
N PHE A 324 -11.89 -13.30 9.81
CA PHE A 324 -10.43 -13.35 9.92
C PHE A 324 -9.78 -14.08 8.71
N ASP A 325 -10.57 -14.65 7.80
CA ASP A 325 -10.10 -15.43 6.63
C ASP A 325 -9.09 -16.53 7.03
N ALA A 326 -9.38 -17.24 8.13
CA ALA A 326 -8.42 -18.15 8.73
C ALA A 326 -8.30 -19.49 7.99
N TYR A 327 -7.07 -20.00 7.90
CA TYR A 327 -6.75 -21.31 7.37
C TYR A 327 -6.30 -22.25 8.49
N PHE A 328 -6.85 -23.47 8.53
CA PHE A 328 -6.42 -24.52 9.43
C PHE A 328 -5.40 -25.39 8.71
N ALA A 329 -4.12 -25.30 9.10
CA ALA A 329 -3.04 -25.92 8.36
C ALA A 329 -3.10 -27.46 8.38
N GLY A 330 -2.72 -28.07 7.26
CA GLY A 330 -2.46 -29.50 7.17
C GLY A 330 -1.16 -29.89 7.87
N TRP A 331 -1.02 -31.16 8.22
CA TRP A 331 0.12 -31.70 8.97
C TRP A 331 0.56 -33.06 8.41
N ASP A 332 1.82 -33.40 8.65
CA ASP A 332 2.41 -34.67 8.28
C ASP A 332 3.15 -35.29 9.47
N ALA A 333 2.67 -36.44 9.91
CA ALA A 333 3.23 -37.21 11.02
C ALA A 333 4.18 -38.32 10.56
N ARG A 334 4.57 -38.35 9.28
CA ARG A 334 5.61 -39.25 8.75
C ARG A 334 6.99 -38.72 9.15
N ASP A 335 7.82 -39.60 9.69
CA ASP A 335 9.21 -39.30 10.08
C ASP A 335 10.12 -39.32 8.83
N GLN A 336 9.93 -38.33 7.95
CA GLN A 336 10.61 -38.21 6.66
C GLN A 336 11.22 -36.80 6.53
N ALA A 337 12.51 -36.74 6.15
CA ALA A 337 13.20 -35.47 5.95
C ALA A 337 12.71 -34.77 4.67
N ALA A 338 12.33 -33.50 4.79
CA ALA A 338 11.93 -32.67 3.66
C ALA A 338 13.16 -32.12 2.91
N PRO A 339 13.13 -32.04 1.56
CA PRO A 339 14.20 -31.49 0.73
C PRO A 339 14.09 -29.95 0.67
N GLY A 340 14.32 -29.31 1.81
CA GLY A 340 14.01 -27.90 2.05
C GLY A 340 12.86 -27.71 3.06
N SER A 341 12.64 -26.47 3.48
CA SER A 341 11.59 -26.09 4.43
C SER A 341 11.29 -24.58 4.42
N ILE A 342 10.05 -24.22 4.73
CA ILE A 342 9.61 -22.83 4.94
C ILE A 342 9.20 -22.61 6.40
N GLY A 343 9.72 -21.57 7.04
CA GLY A 343 9.24 -21.08 8.33
C GLY A 343 8.43 -19.79 8.15
N ILE A 344 7.30 -19.65 8.85
CA ILE A 344 6.49 -18.41 8.87
C ILE A 344 6.27 -18.04 10.34
N HIS A 345 6.70 -16.84 10.75
CA HIS A 345 6.93 -16.53 12.16
C HIS A 345 6.85 -15.03 12.49
N HIS A 346 6.78 -14.70 13.78
CA HIS A 346 6.78 -13.31 14.30
C HIS A 346 8.08 -12.98 15.05
N PRO A 347 9.22 -12.79 14.34
CA PRO A 347 10.51 -12.56 14.97
C PRO A 347 10.52 -11.23 15.73
N ARG A 348 11.02 -11.26 16.97
CA ARG A 348 11.03 -10.15 17.92
C ARG A 348 9.69 -9.47 18.20
N GLY A 349 8.57 -10.14 17.90
CA GLY A 349 7.23 -9.57 18.01
C GLY A 349 6.84 -8.66 16.84
N ASP A 350 7.68 -8.57 15.82
CA ASP A 350 7.44 -7.81 14.61
C ASP A 350 6.39 -8.51 13.72
N VAL A 351 5.90 -7.81 12.69
CA VAL A 351 4.98 -8.35 11.67
C VAL A 351 5.49 -9.67 11.08
N LYS A 352 4.54 -10.54 10.70
CA LYS A 352 4.81 -11.88 10.17
C LYS A 352 5.85 -11.87 9.04
N LYS A 353 6.92 -12.64 9.24
CA LYS A 353 8.03 -12.84 8.31
C LYS A 353 8.03 -14.27 7.76
N ILE A 354 8.74 -14.48 6.66
CA ILE A 354 8.97 -15.77 6.01
C ILE A 354 10.47 -16.04 5.83
N SER A 355 10.85 -17.30 6.06
CA SER A 355 12.23 -17.80 5.96
C SER A 355 12.26 -19.12 5.19
N MET A 356 13.31 -19.33 4.39
CA MET A 356 13.48 -20.47 3.48
C MET A 356 14.85 -21.13 3.65
N ASN A 357 14.84 -22.45 3.80
CA ASN A 357 16.00 -23.34 3.70
C ASN A 357 15.75 -24.25 2.47
N ASP A 358 16.69 -24.37 1.54
CA ASP A 358 16.61 -25.33 0.40
C ASP A 358 17.35 -26.66 0.66
N ASP A 359 18.16 -26.71 1.72
CA ASP A 359 18.95 -27.88 2.11
C ASP A 359 18.11 -29.02 2.75
N LEU A 360 18.61 -30.25 2.72
CA LEU A 360 17.88 -31.42 3.25
C LEU A 360 17.81 -31.39 4.79
N LEU A 361 16.59 -31.39 5.36
CA LEU A 361 16.41 -31.39 6.82
C LEU A 361 17.10 -32.60 7.49
N THR A 362 17.81 -32.33 8.58
CA THR A 362 18.55 -33.37 9.33
C THR A 362 17.88 -33.70 10.67
N SER A 363 18.03 -34.95 11.13
CA SER A 363 17.61 -35.34 12.48
C SER A 363 18.49 -34.68 13.55
N SER A 364 17.84 -34.15 14.58
CA SER A 364 18.49 -33.50 15.73
C SER A 364 17.73 -33.75 17.03
N SER A 365 18.20 -33.15 18.12
CA SER A 365 17.73 -33.41 19.49
C SER A 365 17.69 -32.10 20.27
N TRP A 366 16.75 -31.98 21.20
CA TRP A 366 16.74 -30.92 22.22
C TRP A 366 16.83 -31.58 23.60
N GLY A 367 17.57 -30.96 24.52
CA GLY A 367 17.88 -31.58 25.81
C GLY A 367 18.62 -32.91 25.66
N SER A 368 18.09 -33.97 26.27
CA SER A 368 18.73 -35.30 26.36
C SER A 368 18.05 -36.41 25.55
N THR A 369 16.88 -36.16 24.96
CA THR A 369 16.13 -37.17 24.19
C THR A 369 16.56 -37.12 22.72
N PRO A 370 17.12 -38.21 22.16
CA PRO A 370 17.65 -38.20 20.80
C PRO A 370 16.55 -38.21 19.74
N ASP A 371 16.81 -37.58 18.59
CA ASP A 371 16.00 -37.65 17.37
C ASP A 371 14.54 -37.18 17.57
N THR A 372 14.34 -36.18 18.43
CA THR A 372 13.04 -35.52 18.65
C THR A 372 12.78 -34.33 17.73
N HIS A 373 13.82 -33.80 17.07
CA HIS A 373 13.76 -32.55 16.31
C HIS A 373 14.24 -32.71 14.86
N TRP A 374 13.72 -31.89 13.95
CA TRP A 374 14.41 -31.50 12.72
C TRP A 374 15.43 -30.41 13.05
N ARG A 375 16.51 -30.35 12.27
CA ARG A 375 17.46 -29.26 12.23
C ARG A 375 17.48 -28.66 10.83
N VAL A 376 17.16 -27.37 10.77
CA VAL A 376 17.50 -26.46 9.68
C VAL A 376 18.99 -26.17 9.82
N GLY A 377 19.75 -26.31 8.74
CA GLY A 377 21.23 -26.29 8.77
C GLY A 377 21.75 -24.87 8.97
N ASP A 378 21.51 -24.08 7.94
CA ASP A 378 21.60 -22.61 7.83
C ASP A 378 20.26 -22.15 7.19
N TRP A 379 20.06 -20.84 6.97
CA TRP A 379 18.91 -20.33 6.19
C TRP A 379 19.40 -19.54 4.97
N GLU A 380 18.91 -19.89 3.76
CA GLU A 380 19.25 -19.17 2.53
C GLU A 380 18.57 -17.79 2.45
N ILE A 381 17.32 -17.68 2.95
CA ILE A 381 16.54 -16.45 3.00
C ILE A 381 15.83 -16.36 4.35
N GLY A 382 15.84 -15.20 5.01
CA GLY A 382 15.26 -15.04 6.33
C GLY A 382 16.03 -15.77 7.43
N THR A 383 15.56 -15.67 8.67
CA THR A 383 16.11 -16.42 9.82
C THR A 383 15.01 -16.65 10.85
N THR A 384 15.33 -16.97 12.10
CA THR A 384 14.36 -16.80 13.21
C THR A 384 15.00 -16.09 14.39
N GLU A 385 14.21 -15.34 15.16
CA GLU A 385 14.68 -14.56 16.32
C GLU A 385 13.71 -14.73 17.51
N PRO A 386 14.04 -14.33 18.77
CA PRO A 386 13.16 -14.54 19.93
C PRO A 386 11.72 -14.05 19.67
N GLY A 387 10.71 -14.81 20.11
CA GLY A 387 9.30 -14.60 19.72
C GLY A 387 8.82 -15.46 18.55
N SER A 388 9.75 -16.01 17.74
CA SER A 388 9.44 -17.01 16.71
C SER A 388 9.06 -18.38 17.29
N SER A 389 9.26 -18.61 18.59
CA SER A 389 9.00 -19.87 19.29
C SER A 389 7.60 -20.42 19.01
N GLY A 390 7.49 -21.70 18.67
CA GLY A 390 6.24 -22.35 18.30
C GLY A 390 5.78 -22.15 16.85
N SER A 391 6.48 -21.34 16.05
CA SER A 391 6.18 -21.17 14.62
C SER A 391 6.26 -22.50 13.83
N PRO A 392 5.39 -22.72 12.84
CA PRO A 392 5.41 -23.93 12.03
C PRO A 392 6.59 -23.99 11.05
N LEU A 393 7.13 -25.19 10.88
CA LEU A 393 7.95 -25.58 9.73
C LEU A 393 7.07 -26.29 8.71
N PHE A 394 6.96 -25.73 7.51
CA PHE A 394 6.22 -26.30 6.40
C PHE A 394 7.13 -27.06 5.42
N HIS A 395 6.64 -28.20 4.93
CA HIS A 395 7.25 -28.93 3.82
C HIS A 395 7.05 -28.15 2.51
N PRO A 396 8.09 -27.90 1.68
CA PRO A 396 8.00 -26.92 0.59
C PRO A 396 7.04 -27.33 -0.54
N GLN A 397 6.98 -28.61 -0.93
CA GLN A 397 6.03 -29.08 -1.94
C GLN A 397 4.62 -29.32 -1.37
N ASP A 398 4.48 -30.18 -0.36
CA ASP A 398 3.19 -30.57 0.22
C ASP A 398 2.51 -29.49 1.08
N ARG A 399 3.24 -28.44 1.48
CA ARG A 399 2.77 -27.29 2.29
C ARG A 399 2.07 -27.62 3.62
N ARG A 400 2.37 -28.81 4.17
CA ARG A 400 1.93 -29.29 5.50
C ARG A 400 2.97 -29.01 6.57
N ILE A 401 2.53 -28.87 7.81
CA ILE A 401 3.40 -28.74 8.99
C ILE A 401 4.13 -30.06 9.25
N ILE A 402 5.45 -30.00 9.38
CA ILE A 402 6.37 -31.11 9.69
C ILE A 402 7.13 -30.90 11.01
N GLY A 403 7.07 -29.70 11.60
CA GLY A 403 7.51 -29.41 12.96
C GLY A 403 7.13 -28.01 13.45
N HIS A 404 7.52 -27.66 14.67
CA HIS A 404 7.27 -26.36 15.32
C HIS A 404 8.56 -25.86 16.01
N LEU A 405 8.84 -24.54 16.01
CA LEU A 405 10.15 -24.01 16.43
C LEU A 405 10.36 -24.15 17.94
N THR A 406 11.46 -24.80 18.31
CA THR A 406 11.93 -24.96 19.69
C THR A 406 12.97 -23.90 20.07
N GLY A 407 13.88 -23.58 19.14
CA GLY A 407 14.96 -22.63 19.36
C GLY A 407 16.15 -22.89 18.45
N GLY A 408 17.29 -22.24 18.70
CA GLY A 408 18.48 -22.40 17.88
C GLY A 408 19.53 -21.32 18.12
N SER A 409 20.46 -21.18 17.17
CA SER A 409 21.50 -20.14 17.15
C SER A 409 21.48 -19.27 15.88
N ALA A 410 20.48 -19.43 15.01
CA ALA A 410 20.25 -18.50 13.90
C ALA A 410 19.78 -17.12 14.42
N ALA A 411 20.25 -16.03 13.83
CA ALA A 411 19.78 -14.66 14.08
C ALA A 411 20.39 -13.70 13.04
N CYS A 412 19.82 -12.52 12.80
CA CYS A 412 20.47 -11.54 11.92
C CYS A 412 21.74 -10.96 12.60
N PRO A 413 22.84 -10.68 11.86
CA PRO A 413 23.13 -11.04 10.47
C PRO A 413 23.85 -12.39 10.31
N ALA A 414 23.90 -13.21 11.37
CA ALA A 414 24.61 -14.49 11.42
C ALA A 414 23.73 -15.64 10.88
N MET A 415 23.42 -15.58 9.58
CA MET A 415 22.62 -16.58 8.85
C MET A 415 23.17 -18.01 8.95
N THR A 416 24.47 -18.16 9.21
CA THR A 416 25.17 -19.45 9.36
C THR A 416 24.95 -20.07 10.75
N GLY A 417 23.70 -20.05 11.20
CA GLY A 417 23.26 -20.52 12.50
C GLY A 417 22.06 -21.44 12.32
N TYR A 418 22.01 -22.49 13.12
CA TYR A 418 20.99 -23.53 12.99
C TYR A 418 19.76 -23.21 13.80
N ASP A 419 18.61 -23.73 13.38
CA ASP A 419 17.41 -23.83 14.21
C ASP A 419 16.95 -25.28 14.34
N VAL A 420 16.30 -25.60 15.45
CA VAL A 420 15.68 -26.89 15.71
C VAL A 420 14.18 -26.75 15.90
N TYR A 421 13.44 -27.64 15.22
CA TYR A 421 11.99 -27.70 15.24
C TYR A 421 11.56 -29.07 15.75
N GLY A 422 10.71 -29.14 16.77
CA GLY A 422 10.17 -30.41 17.27
C GLY A 422 9.45 -31.16 16.14
N LYS A 423 9.79 -32.43 15.89
CA LYS A 423 9.19 -33.18 14.78
C LYS A 423 7.71 -33.41 15.02
N THR A 424 6.84 -33.02 14.08
CA THR A 424 5.41 -33.37 14.12
C THR A 424 5.22 -34.88 14.26
N ALA A 425 6.02 -35.69 13.54
CA ALA A 425 6.02 -37.15 13.66
C ALA A 425 6.33 -37.68 15.09
N ARG A 426 7.16 -36.98 15.88
CA ARG A 426 7.46 -37.35 17.27
C ARG A 426 6.36 -36.87 18.20
N ALA A 427 5.97 -35.59 18.12
CA ALA A 427 4.87 -35.00 18.89
C ALA A 427 3.53 -35.76 18.69
N PHE A 428 3.29 -36.28 17.49
CA PHE A 428 2.17 -37.18 17.16
C PHE A 428 2.19 -38.47 17.97
N SER A 429 3.36 -39.09 18.14
CA SER A 429 3.51 -40.33 18.91
C SER A 429 3.38 -40.16 20.44
N VAL A 430 3.52 -38.93 20.97
CA VAL A 430 3.44 -38.63 22.41
C VAL A 430 2.17 -37.88 22.83
N GLY A 431 1.44 -37.23 21.90
CA GLY A 431 0.15 -36.60 22.25
C GLY A 431 -0.72 -36.11 21.08
N LEU A 432 -0.15 -35.56 20.00
CA LEU A 432 -0.97 -34.91 18.96
C LEU A 432 -1.93 -35.88 18.24
N ALA A 433 -1.62 -37.18 18.13
CA ALA A 433 -2.45 -38.15 17.44
C ALA A 433 -3.90 -38.20 17.95
N GLN A 434 -4.10 -38.08 19.27
CA GLN A 434 -5.43 -38.12 19.89
C GLN A 434 -6.36 -37.00 19.39
N TYR A 435 -5.81 -35.83 19.08
CA TYR A 435 -6.58 -34.63 18.72
C TYR A 435 -6.59 -34.34 17.22
N LEU A 436 -5.51 -34.66 16.52
CA LEU A 436 -5.39 -34.40 15.08
C LEU A 436 -5.93 -35.55 14.22
N ALA A 437 -5.75 -36.81 14.65
CA ALA A 437 -6.24 -37.99 13.92
C ALA A 437 -7.39 -38.72 14.62
N GLY A 438 -7.39 -38.78 15.96
CA GLY A 438 -8.31 -39.63 16.71
C GLY A 438 -8.27 -41.08 16.22
N ASP A 439 -9.45 -41.71 16.11
CA ASP A 439 -9.58 -43.10 15.62
C ASP A 439 -9.42 -43.26 14.10
N SER A 440 -9.16 -42.20 13.33
CA SER A 440 -9.10 -42.26 11.85
C SER A 440 -7.90 -43.05 11.30
N GLY A 441 -6.82 -43.17 12.08
CA GLY A 441 -5.56 -43.80 11.63
C GLY A 441 -4.79 -43.01 10.57
N LEU A 442 -5.18 -41.76 10.26
CA LEU A 442 -4.44 -40.89 9.34
C LEU A 442 -3.07 -40.50 9.93
N SER A 443 -2.03 -40.54 9.10
CA SER A 443 -0.69 -40.00 9.42
C SER A 443 -0.34 -38.73 8.64
N VAL A 444 -1.26 -38.24 7.80
CA VAL A 444 -1.12 -37.06 6.94
C VAL A 444 -2.52 -36.47 6.76
N LEU A 445 -2.65 -35.14 6.76
CA LEU A 445 -3.90 -34.44 6.45
C LEU A 445 -3.63 -33.09 5.80
N ASP A 446 -4.42 -32.72 4.78
CA ASP A 446 -4.37 -31.38 4.16
C ASP A 446 -5.14 -30.32 4.97
N GLY A 447 -4.84 -29.05 4.73
CA GLY A 447 -5.51 -27.95 5.43
C GLY A 447 -6.89 -27.60 4.89
N ILE A 448 -7.62 -26.76 5.61
CA ILE A 448 -8.99 -26.33 5.25
C ILE A 448 -9.24 -24.86 5.63
N TRP A 449 -9.99 -24.15 4.78
CA TRP A 449 -10.43 -22.77 5.00
C TRP A 449 -11.72 -22.69 5.83
N ASP A 450 -11.98 -21.56 6.49
CA ASP A 450 -13.21 -21.38 7.29
C ASP A 450 -14.52 -21.23 6.47
N GLY A 451 -14.45 -21.40 5.14
CA GLY A 451 -15.61 -21.78 4.31
C GLY A 451 -16.08 -20.77 3.28
N ILE A 452 -15.38 -19.64 3.07
CA ILE A 452 -15.75 -18.60 2.09
C ILE A 452 -14.74 -18.51 0.92
N ARG A 453 -14.32 -19.67 0.36
CA ARG A 453 -13.75 -19.78 -1.01
C ARG A 453 -13.56 -21.25 -1.45
N PRO A 454 -14.07 -21.62 -2.65
CA PRO A 454 -13.62 -22.82 -3.37
C PRO A 454 -13.20 -22.52 -4.84
N PRO A 455 -12.34 -23.34 -5.48
CA PRO A 455 -11.35 -24.28 -4.94
C PRO A 455 -9.90 -23.77 -5.14
N ALA A 456 -8.90 -24.58 -4.75
CA ALA A 456 -7.50 -24.35 -5.09
C ALA A 456 -7.22 -24.52 -6.61
N PRO A 457 -6.14 -23.93 -7.16
CA PRO A 457 -5.72 -24.17 -8.55
C PRO A 457 -5.48 -25.66 -8.83
N SER A 458 -5.78 -26.07 -10.06
CA SER A 458 -5.72 -27.48 -10.48
C SER A 458 -4.31 -28.08 -10.33
N ALA A 459 -4.22 -29.23 -9.66
CA ALA A 459 -2.96 -29.95 -9.51
C ALA A 459 -2.33 -30.30 -10.87
N PHE A 460 -1.04 -29.99 -11.03
CA PHE A 460 -0.26 -30.45 -12.17
C PHE A 460 -0.25 -31.99 -12.24
N PRO A 461 -0.51 -32.62 -13.40
CA PRO A 461 -0.37 -34.06 -13.54
C PRO A 461 1.10 -34.47 -13.37
N SER A 462 1.33 -35.57 -12.65
CA SER A 462 2.67 -36.08 -12.38
C SER A 462 3.43 -36.40 -13.68
N PRO A 463 4.76 -36.17 -13.74
CA PRO A 463 5.54 -36.44 -14.94
C PRO A 463 5.50 -37.94 -15.32
N PRO A 464 5.28 -38.29 -16.59
CA PRO A 464 5.23 -39.68 -17.03
C PRO A 464 6.61 -40.36 -16.95
N PRO A 465 6.67 -41.68 -16.70
CA PRO A 465 7.94 -42.40 -16.57
C PRO A 465 8.71 -42.49 -17.90
N SER A 466 10.03 -42.34 -17.82
CA SER A 466 10.94 -42.26 -18.96
C SER A 466 10.88 -43.49 -19.89
N PRO A 467 10.65 -43.32 -21.21
CA PRO A 467 10.78 -44.41 -22.18
C PRO A 467 12.24 -44.90 -22.36
N PRO A 468 12.47 -46.18 -22.67
CA PRO A 468 13.81 -46.74 -22.86
C PRO A 468 14.40 -46.48 -24.25
N SER A 469 15.73 -46.40 -24.34
CA SER A 469 16.47 -46.06 -25.56
C SER A 469 16.39 -47.14 -26.68
N PRO A 470 16.10 -46.77 -27.94
CA PRO A 470 16.09 -47.69 -29.09
C PRO A 470 17.44 -47.77 -29.84
N PRO A 471 17.78 -48.89 -30.51
CA PRO A 471 19.04 -49.05 -31.26
C PRO A 471 18.94 -48.94 -32.80
N LEU A 472 19.97 -48.31 -33.40
CA LEU A 472 20.60 -48.54 -34.73
C LEU A 472 19.79 -49.02 -35.97
N GLN A 473 19.56 -48.09 -36.92
CA GLN A 473 19.74 -48.19 -38.41
C GLN A 473 18.93 -49.22 -39.26
N PRO A 474 18.88 -49.12 -40.63
CA PRO A 474 19.33 -48.07 -41.57
C PRO A 474 18.25 -47.56 -42.59
N SER A 475 18.69 -46.70 -43.54
CA SER A 475 18.01 -46.13 -44.75
C SER A 475 17.89 -47.17 -45.93
N PRO A 476 17.45 -46.88 -47.20
CA PRO A 476 16.94 -45.63 -47.84
C PRO A 476 15.75 -45.78 -48.87
N ALA A 477 15.26 -44.67 -49.47
CA ALA A 477 14.98 -44.49 -50.92
C ALA A 477 14.29 -43.13 -51.29
N ALA A 478 14.48 -42.69 -52.55
CA ALA A 478 13.75 -41.60 -53.27
C ALA A 478 13.18 -42.21 -54.61
N PRO A 479 12.73 -41.52 -55.71
CA PRO A 479 12.88 -40.09 -56.11
C PRO A 479 11.79 -39.41 -57.03
N ILE A 480 12.10 -38.18 -57.51
CA ILE A 480 11.77 -37.55 -58.82
C ILE A 480 10.46 -36.75 -59.08
N ASP A 481 10.65 -35.66 -59.84
CA ASP A 481 9.78 -34.53 -60.24
C ASP A 481 8.83 -34.77 -61.45
N CYS A 482 7.94 -33.79 -61.76
CA CYS A 482 8.07 -32.99 -63.01
C CYS A 482 7.06 -31.80 -63.21
N VAL A 483 7.59 -30.70 -63.79
CA VAL A 483 6.94 -29.46 -64.32
C VAL A 483 5.91 -29.69 -65.46
N VAL A 484 5.07 -28.76 -65.96
CA VAL A 484 5.06 -27.26 -66.20
C VAL A 484 3.56 -26.80 -66.33
N SER A 485 3.04 -25.56 -66.47
CA SER A 485 3.41 -24.10 -66.54
C SER A 485 2.06 -23.29 -66.45
N SER A 486 1.77 -22.01 -66.79
CA SER A 486 2.35 -20.72 -67.30
C SER A 486 1.18 -19.66 -67.27
N TRP A 487 1.24 -18.40 -67.74
CA TRP A 487 2.07 -17.17 -67.52
C TRP A 487 1.43 -16.00 -68.34
N SER A 488 1.75 -14.72 -68.01
CA SER A 488 1.51 -13.44 -68.77
C SER A 488 0.10 -12.76 -68.78
N ALA A 489 -0.08 -11.43 -68.94
CA ALA A 489 0.66 -10.18 -68.56
C ALA A 489 -0.07 -8.89 -69.11
N TRP A 490 0.54 -7.68 -68.93
CA TRP A 490 0.30 -6.35 -69.59
C TRP A 490 -0.81 -5.42 -69.00
N SER A 491 -0.71 -4.06 -68.96
CA SER A 491 0.43 -3.10 -69.10
C SER A 491 0.02 -1.59 -68.93
N GLU A 492 0.81 -0.76 -68.21
CA GLU A 492 1.30 0.62 -68.57
C GLU A 492 0.31 1.81 -68.83
N CYS A 493 0.62 3.13 -68.71
CA CYS A 493 1.70 3.96 -68.10
C CYS A 493 1.34 5.49 -68.05
N ASP A 494 2.31 6.35 -67.65
CA ASP A 494 2.37 7.84 -67.64
C ASP A 494 1.52 8.57 -66.55
N ALA A 495 1.95 9.68 -65.89
CA ALA A 495 3.09 10.62 -66.02
C ALA A 495 3.20 11.50 -64.71
N TYR A 496 4.21 12.33 -64.34
CA TYR A 496 5.62 12.61 -64.78
C TYR A 496 6.34 13.57 -63.77
N CYS A 497 7.63 13.35 -63.41
CA CYS A 497 8.59 14.27 -62.69
C CYS A 497 8.30 14.77 -61.24
N THR A 498 9.26 14.98 -60.32
CA THR A 498 10.76 14.84 -60.31
C THR A 498 11.33 14.59 -58.90
N ASP A 499 12.34 13.70 -58.78
CA ASP A 499 13.56 13.71 -57.93
C ASP A 499 13.53 13.91 -56.38
N ALA A 500 14.34 13.22 -55.56
CA ALA A 500 15.34 12.15 -55.82
C ALA A 500 15.78 11.33 -54.57
N ALA A 501 16.20 10.07 -54.82
CA ALA A 501 17.26 9.26 -54.16
C ALA A 501 17.25 8.92 -52.64
N SER A 502 17.76 7.77 -52.15
CA SER A 502 18.06 6.44 -52.75
C SER A 502 18.56 5.41 -51.69
N ALA A 503 18.09 4.15 -51.76
CA ALA A 503 18.83 2.85 -51.66
C ALA A 503 19.97 2.59 -50.61
N ASN A 504 20.35 1.37 -50.19
CA ASN A 504 19.83 0.02 -50.45
C ASN A 504 20.22 -1.05 -49.38
N HIS A 505 19.47 -2.14 -49.40
CA HIS A 505 19.54 -3.42 -48.68
C HIS A 505 20.89 -4.21 -48.56
N THR A 506 21.13 -4.74 -47.34
CA THR A 506 21.49 -6.13 -46.93
C THR A 506 22.31 -7.10 -47.82
N LYS A 507 23.13 -7.97 -47.19
CA LYS A 507 23.11 -9.47 -47.31
C LYS A 507 23.96 -10.19 -46.21
N PRO A 508 23.88 -11.54 -46.01
CA PRO A 508 24.12 -12.16 -44.69
C PRO A 508 25.10 -13.37 -44.61
N GLN A 509 25.14 -13.98 -43.41
CA GLN A 509 25.53 -15.38 -43.03
C GLN A 509 27.01 -15.80 -42.80
N LYS A 510 27.21 -16.38 -41.60
CA LYS A 510 28.02 -17.56 -41.18
C LYS A 510 29.35 -17.88 -41.90
N LEU A 511 30.44 -17.98 -41.12
CA LEU A 511 31.00 -19.29 -40.68
C LEU A 511 32.14 -19.15 -39.64
N HIS A 512 32.53 -20.28 -39.03
CA HIS A 512 33.62 -20.40 -38.05
C HIS A 512 35.01 -20.22 -38.67
N ALA A 513 35.97 -19.66 -37.90
CA ALA A 513 37.25 -20.33 -37.59
C ALA A 513 38.08 -19.59 -36.53
N SER A 514 38.98 -20.34 -35.88
CA SER A 514 39.95 -19.92 -34.87
C SER A 514 41.23 -19.24 -35.42
N ALA A 515 42.05 -18.73 -34.48
CA ALA A 515 43.51 -18.48 -34.59
C ALA A 515 44.00 -17.09 -35.07
N ALA A 516 44.12 -16.18 -34.09
CA ALA A 516 45.39 -15.70 -33.52
C ALA A 516 46.56 -15.18 -34.41
N LEU A 517 47.20 -14.11 -33.86
CA LEU A 517 48.59 -13.65 -33.99
C LEU A 517 49.00 -12.65 -35.10
N THR A 518 49.64 -11.57 -34.61
CA THR A 518 50.74 -10.76 -35.22
C THR A 518 50.49 -9.86 -36.43
N GLY A 519 51.04 -8.65 -36.39
CA GLY A 519 51.23 -7.78 -37.57
C GLY A 519 51.09 -6.27 -37.33
N GLU A 520 52.01 -5.64 -36.61
CA GLU A 520 52.16 -4.17 -36.60
C GLU A 520 52.85 -3.64 -37.89
N VAL A 521 53.11 -2.32 -37.91
CA VAL A 521 53.89 -1.52 -38.90
C VAL A 521 53.00 -0.96 -40.03
N LEU A 522 52.55 0.32 -40.00
CA LEU A 522 53.29 1.59 -40.19
C LEU A 522 54.03 1.64 -41.55
N GLU A 523 54.23 2.77 -42.25
CA GLU A 523 54.72 4.08 -41.82
C GLU A 523 54.58 5.12 -42.98
N VAL A 524 55.06 6.36 -42.79
CA VAL A 524 55.35 7.44 -43.78
C VAL A 524 54.12 8.18 -44.37
N VAL A 525 53.71 9.41 -44.00
CA VAL A 525 54.34 10.68 -43.51
C VAL A 525 54.92 11.62 -44.58
N LYS A 526 54.27 12.79 -44.81
CA LYS A 526 54.90 14.16 -44.71
C LYS A 526 53.97 15.36 -45.00
N GLY A 527 54.27 16.51 -44.40
CA GLY A 527 53.70 17.85 -44.67
C GLY A 527 52.75 18.36 -43.57
N ALA A 528 53.11 19.18 -42.56
CA ALA A 528 53.88 20.44 -42.49
C ALA A 528 53.09 21.68 -43.00
N SER A 529 53.01 22.82 -42.30
CA SER A 529 53.52 23.16 -40.94
C SER A 529 53.00 24.51 -40.37
N VAL A 530 52.64 24.51 -39.08
CA VAL A 530 53.00 25.48 -38.01
C VAL A 530 53.07 27.00 -38.29
N GLN A 531 52.25 27.79 -37.56
CA GLN A 531 52.63 28.93 -36.68
C GLN A 531 51.35 29.61 -36.10
N GLY A 532 51.29 30.13 -34.87
CA GLY A 532 52.20 30.10 -33.70
C GLY A 532 51.42 30.49 -32.42
N ARG A 533 51.63 29.83 -31.27
CA ARG A 533 52.65 30.10 -30.22
C ARG A 533 52.32 31.25 -29.25
N HIS A 534 52.09 30.91 -27.98
CA HIS A 534 52.83 31.43 -26.80
C HIS A 534 52.47 30.59 -25.55
N ALA A 535 53.31 30.58 -24.50
CA ALA A 535 54.36 29.56 -24.32
C ALA A 535 54.95 29.58 -22.89
N LEU A 536 55.34 28.40 -22.36
CA LEU A 536 56.26 28.17 -21.21
C LEU A 536 55.68 28.52 -19.80
N SER A 537 56.11 27.92 -18.67
CA SER A 537 57.20 26.95 -18.37
C SER A 537 57.00 26.16 -17.06
N SER A 538 57.61 24.96 -16.95
CA SER A 538 58.32 24.38 -15.76
C SER A 538 57.64 24.31 -14.37
N THR A 539 57.80 23.27 -13.54
CA THR A 539 58.50 21.96 -13.60
C THR A 539 58.07 21.16 -12.37
N GLY A 540 57.85 19.84 -12.50
CA GLY A 540 57.67 18.94 -11.35
C GLY A 540 57.40 17.51 -11.82
N GLU A 541 58.23 16.56 -11.41
CA GLU A 541 58.03 15.14 -11.73
C GLU A 541 57.14 14.48 -10.68
N ALA A 542 56.03 13.89 -11.13
CA ALA A 542 55.28 12.89 -10.38
C ALA A 542 55.12 11.64 -11.27
N THR A 543 55.35 10.46 -10.70
CA THR A 543 55.37 9.21 -11.46
C THR A 543 53.95 8.72 -11.74
N LEU A 544 53.68 8.31 -12.99
CA LEU A 544 52.43 7.64 -13.35
C LEU A 544 52.35 6.28 -12.64
N ALA A 545 51.56 6.20 -11.57
CA ALA A 545 51.16 4.95 -10.96
C ALA A 545 50.00 4.33 -11.75
N ALA A 546 50.29 3.31 -12.57
CA ALA A 546 49.25 2.57 -13.28
C ALA A 546 48.36 1.79 -12.29
N SER A 547 47.03 1.85 -12.50
CA SER A 547 46.10 1.00 -11.76
C SER A 547 46.26 -0.46 -12.18
N ALA A 548 46.15 -1.39 -11.22
CA ALA A 548 46.54 -2.80 -11.41
C ALA A 548 45.75 -3.54 -12.52
N ASP A 549 44.51 -3.12 -12.80
CA ASP A 549 43.60 -3.77 -13.76
C ASP A 549 43.45 -3.02 -15.10
N GLY A 550 44.20 -1.93 -15.33
CA GLY A 550 44.25 -1.21 -16.62
C GLY A 550 42.95 -0.53 -17.09
N ARG A 551 41.85 -0.62 -16.33
CA ARG A 551 40.58 0.07 -16.61
C ARG A 551 40.61 1.53 -16.13
N LEU A 552 40.27 2.46 -17.02
CA LEU A 552 40.00 3.86 -16.65
C LEU A 552 38.70 3.97 -15.83
N PRO A 553 38.63 4.88 -14.83
CA PRO A 553 37.41 5.13 -14.06
C PRO A 553 36.21 5.42 -14.97
N PRO A 554 34.99 4.94 -14.68
CA PRO A 554 33.83 5.22 -15.54
C PRO A 554 33.46 6.72 -15.56
N ILE A 555 32.85 7.16 -16.66
CA ILE A 555 32.11 8.42 -16.74
C ILE A 555 30.62 8.07 -16.73
N HIS A 556 29.86 8.69 -15.84
CA HIS A 556 28.41 8.53 -15.72
C HIS A 556 27.68 9.77 -16.28
N GLY A 557 26.63 9.52 -17.05
CA GLY A 557 25.81 10.53 -17.72
C GLY A 557 24.85 9.87 -18.70
N TRP A 558 23.79 10.56 -19.08
CA TRP A 558 22.77 10.03 -19.98
C TRP A 558 23.29 9.90 -21.43
N TYR A 559 22.87 8.80 -22.08
CA TYR A 559 23.18 8.34 -23.45
C TYR A 559 24.54 7.67 -23.72
N THR A 560 24.48 6.60 -24.52
CA THR A 560 25.56 5.67 -24.84
C THR A 560 26.06 5.80 -26.29
N SER A 561 26.92 6.79 -26.58
CA SER A 561 27.89 6.72 -27.68
C SER A 561 28.91 7.88 -27.62
N ASP A 562 30.17 7.60 -27.97
CA ASP A 562 31.32 8.52 -27.76
C ASP A 562 31.35 9.79 -28.64
N HIS A 563 30.30 10.09 -29.41
CA HIS A 563 30.30 11.17 -30.42
C HIS A 563 29.29 12.31 -30.19
N ALA A 564 28.54 12.33 -29.07
CA ALA A 564 27.48 13.30 -28.81
C ALA A 564 27.62 14.11 -27.49
N LEU A 565 28.85 14.42 -27.06
CA LEU A 565 29.10 15.05 -25.74
C LEU A 565 28.70 16.54 -25.64
N MET A 566 28.52 17.25 -26.76
CA MET A 566 28.36 18.71 -26.83
C MET A 566 27.11 19.13 -27.64
N ALA A 567 25.95 19.11 -27.00
CA ALA A 567 24.74 19.79 -27.46
C ALA A 567 24.05 20.48 -26.28
N HIS A 568 23.50 21.67 -26.53
CA HIS A 568 22.77 22.56 -25.62
C HIS A 568 23.55 23.28 -24.49
N GLY A 569 23.60 24.61 -24.63
CA GLY A 569 23.55 25.57 -23.51
C GLY A 569 24.72 25.56 -22.53
N ASP A 570 24.49 24.99 -21.36
CA ASP A 570 25.25 25.26 -20.13
C ASP A 570 25.94 23.99 -19.54
N ALA A 571 25.80 22.84 -20.20
CA ALA A 571 26.10 21.52 -19.64
C ALA A 571 27.58 21.07 -19.71
N ASN A 572 28.48 21.85 -19.09
CA ASN A 572 29.94 21.56 -19.04
C ASN A 572 30.50 21.30 -17.62
N ARG A 573 29.61 20.97 -16.67
CA ARG A 573 29.92 20.72 -15.25
C ARG A 573 29.91 19.22 -14.93
N TRP A 574 30.81 18.80 -14.04
CA TRP A 574 31.06 17.40 -13.68
C TRP A 574 31.44 17.27 -12.19
N ILE A 575 31.24 16.09 -11.63
CA ILE A 575 31.62 15.71 -10.26
C ILE A 575 32.68 14.62 -10.37
N LEU A 576 33.82 14.83 -9.72
CA LEU A 576 34.87 13.83 -9.54
C LEU A 576 34.67 13.14 -8.18
N LYS A 577 34.65 11.80 -8.14
CA LYS A 577 34.68 11.03 -6.89
C LYS A 577 36.06 10.41 -6.68
N LEU A 578 36.71 10.73 -5.57
CA LEU A 578 38.01 10.18 -5.17
C LEU A 578 37.85 8.84 -4.41
N ARG A 579 38.84 7.94 -4.58
CA ARG A 579 38.92 6.66 -3.87
C ARG A 579 39.39 6.88 -2.42
N GLY A 580 38.56 6.46 -1.46
CA GLY A 580 38.83 6.60 -0.03
C GLY A 580 38.54 8.01 0.52
N ASP A 581 38.60 8.15 1.85
CA ASP A 581 38.41 9.46 2.52
C ASP A 581 39.73 10.21 2.65
N ASN A 582 39.89 11.31 1.91
CA ASN A 582 40.98 12.25 2.14
C ASN A 582 40.55 13.70 1.81
N ARG A 583 39.96 14.36 2.81
CA ARG A 583 39.52 15.76 2.73
C ARG A 583 40.66 16.75 2.41
N THR A 584 41.89 16.40 2.77
CA THR A 584 43.08 17.19 2.42
C THR A 584 43.37 17.07 0.93
N ARG A 585 43.40 15.84 0.38
CA ARG A 585 43.63 15.62 -1.06
C ARG A 585 42.55 16.24 -1.94
N ALA A 586 41.28 16.17 -1.52
CA ALA A 586 40.18 16.86 -2.22
C ALA A 586 40.37 18.40 -2.25
N SER A 587 40.90 18.98 -1.18
CA SER A 587 41.25 20.42 -1.10
C SER A 587 42.45 20.77 -1.97
N GLU A 588 43.51 19.96 -1.93
CA GLU A 588 44.72 20.10 -2.74
C GLU A 588 44.37 20.04 -4.23
N LEU A 589 43.62 19.02 -4.65
CA LEU A 589 43.18 18.85 -6.04
C LEU A 589 42.35 20.03 -6.55
N CYS A 590 41.40 20.56 -5.77
CA CYS A 590 40.67 21.78 -6.14
C CYS A 590 41.54 23.03 -6.26
N THR A 591 42.75 23.02 -5.69
CA THR A 591 43.75 24.10 -5.81
C THR A 591 44.69 23.86 -6.99
N GLU A 592 45.14 22.62 -7.21
CA GLU A 592 45.98 22.18 -8.32
C GLU A 592 45.32 22.37 -9.69
N LEU A 593 44.01 22.13 -9.78
CA LEU A 593 43.22 22.32 -11.00
C LEU A 593 43.01 23.81 -11.37
N GLY A 594 43.41 24.75 -10.50
CA GLY A 594 42.90 26.12 -10.43
C GLY A 594 43.10 27.04 -11.65
N ASP A 595 44.04 26.77 -12.57
CA ASP A 595 44.46 27.74 -13.60
C ASP A 595 44.68 27.21 -15.04
N VAL A 596 44.55 25.90 -15.35
CA VAL A 596 45.00 25.39 -16.68
C VAL A 596 44.08 24.39 -17.41
N ALA A 597 43.18 23.64 -16.76
CA ALA A 597 42.41 22.58 -17.45
C ALA A 597 40.94 22.42 -17.03
N ALA A 598 40.62 22.45 -15.74
CA ALA A 598 39.26 22.27 -15.24
C ALA A 598 39.02 23.15 -14.01
N LYS A 599 38.03 24.05 -14.06
CA LYS A 599 37.79 24.98 -12.94
C LYS A 599 37.02 24.28 -11.82
N CYS A 600 37.64 24.07 -10.66
CA CYS A 600 36.91 23.63 -9.47
C CYS A 600 35.83 24.67 -9.08
N LEU A 601 34.61 24.18 -8.81
CA LEU A 601 33.40 24.99 -8.72
C LEU A 601 33.04 25.42 -7.29
N LYS A 602 33.62 24.80 -6.26
CA LYS A 602 33.42 25.15 -4.84
C LYS A 602 34.75 25.08 -4.09
N PRO A 603 35.08 26.05 -3.23
CA PRO A 603 36.35 26.05 -2.50
C PRO A 603 36.46 24.89 -1.49
N PRO A 604 37.68 24.62 -0.98
CA PRO A 604 37.94 23.58 0.02
C PRO A 604 36.93 23.50 1.18
N GLY A 605 36.50 22.27 1.46
CA GLY A 605 35.66 21.92 2.62
C GLY A 605 34.34 21.23 2.27
N PHE A 606 33.83 21.39 1.04
CA PHE A 606 32.50 20.93 0.60
C PHE A 606 32.29 19.40 0.71
N SER A 607 33.34 18.59 0.56
CA SER A 607 33.30 17.13 0.78
C SER A 607 34.67 16.59 1.21
N ALA A 608 34.71 15.35 1.69
CA ALA A 608 35.93 14.58 1.90
C ALA A 608 36.35 13.73 0.68
N ARG A 609 35.45 13.52 -0.30
CA ARG A 609 35.68 12.68 -1.50
C ARG A 609 35.21 13.27 -2.82
N PHE A 610 34.28 14.23 -2.82
CA PHE A 610 33.69 14.78 -4.04
C PHE A 610 34.28 16.15 -4.41
N VAL A 611 34.70 16.30 -5.66
CA VAL A 611 35.31 17.52 -6.22
C VAL A 611 34.51 17.96 -7.46
N PRO A 612 33.69 19.03 -7.37
CA PRO A 612 32.92 19.52 -8.51
C PRO A 612 33.76 20.43 -9.41
N VAL A 613 33.74 20.20 -10.72
CA VAL A 613 34.58 20.87 -11.72
C VAL A 613 33.79 21.28 -12.96
N ALA A 614 34.23 22.33 -13.66
CA ALA A 614 33.82 22.62 -15.02
C ALA A 614 34.99 22.43 -15.99
N VAL A 615 34.74 21.72 -17.08
CA VAL A 615 35.68 21.53 -18.20
C VAL A 615 35.22 22.37 -19.39
N THR A 616 36.09 22.66 -20.34
CA THR A 616 35.72 23.39 -21.58
C THR A 616 35.65 22.50 -22.82
N SER A 617 36.18 21.27 -22.77
CA SER A 617 36.05 20.29 -23.84
C SER A 617 35.91 18.85 -23.33
N ALA A 618 35.38 17.96 -24.19
CA ALA A 618 35.36 16.51 -23.95
C ALA A 618 36.78 15.93 -23.83
N GLU A 619 37.74 16.43 -24.62
CA GLU A 619 39.14 16.02 -24.57
C GLU A 619 39.76 16.31 -23.19
N GLN A 620 39.47 17.48 -22.59
CA GLN A 620 39.92 17.81 -21.23
C GLN A 620 39.33 16.87 -20.17
N LEU A 621 38.06 16.46 -20.32
CA LEU A 621 37.44 15.50 -19.40
C LEU A 621 38.12 14.11 -19.48
N LEU A 622 38.42 13.66 -20.70
CA LEU A 622 39.12 12.39 -20.94
C LEU A 622 40.59 12.44 -20.51
N GLN A 623 41.26 13.59 -20.66
CA GLN A 623 42.61 13.82 -20.13
C GLN A 623 42.59 13.78 -18.59
N LEU A 624 41.70 14.53 -17.94
CA LEU A 624 41.53 14.56 -16.49
C LEU A 624 41.22 13.17 -15.90
N ARG A 625 40.38 12.40 -16.59
CA ARG A 625 40.08 10.98 -16.30
C ARG A 625 41.31 10.08 -16.37
N SER A 626 42.24 10.36 -17.29
CA SER A 626 43.47 9.59 -17.48
C SER A 626 44.58 9.99 -16.51
N GLU A 627 44.72 11.29 -16.22
CA GLU A 627 45.75 11.82 -15.31
C GLU A 627 45.46 11.45 -13.85
N LEU A 628 44.19 11.46 -13.44
CA LEU A 628 43.75 11.08 -12.09
C LEU A 628 43.25 9.63 -12.00
N ALA A 629 43.56 8.76 -12.97
CA ALA A 629 42.97 7.43 -13.11
C ALA A 629 43.17 6.51 -11.88
N ALA A 630 44.26 6.68 -11.13
CA ALA A 630 44.53 5.93 -9.90
C ALA A 630 43.80 6.50 -8.67
N GLU A 631 43.47 7.79 -8.68
CA GLU A 631 42.81 8.49 -7.57
C GLU A 631 41.28 8.52 -7.68
N LEU A 632 40.74 8.48 -8.92
CA LEU A 632 39.30 8.57 -9.17
C LEU A 632 38.60 7.21 -9.08
N GLU A 633 37.50 7.17 -8.34
CA GLU A 633 36.53 6.08 -8.33
C GLU A 633 35.69 6.13 -9.61
N TYR A 634 35.12 7.30 -9.90
CA TYR A 634 34.40 7.62 -11.13
C TYR A 634 34.31 9.14 -11.39
N ILE A 635 33.78 9.51 -12.56
CA ILE A 635 33.38 10.88 -12.94
C ILE A 635 31.88 10.87 -13.30
N GLU A 636 31.14 11.94 -13.00
CA GLU A 636 29.68 12.03 -13.23
C GLU A 636 29.30 13.42 -13.76
N ARG A 637 28.31 13.54 -14.67
CA ARG A 637 27.82 14.84 -15.15
C ARG A 637 26.98 15.52 -14.07
N ASP A 638 27.31 16.78 -13.76
CA ASP A 638 26.66 17.57 -12.70
C ASP A 638 25.23 17.95 -13.09
N GLY A 639 24.28 17.80 -12.16
CA GLY A 639 22.85 17.96 -12.40
C GLY A 639 22.32 19.37 -12.13
N VAL A 640 21.18 19.70 -12.74
CA VAL A 640 20.41 20.92 -12.43
C VAL A 640 19.09 20.50 -11.80
N VAL A 641 18.82 21.03 -10.60
CA VAL A 641 17.52 20.91 -9.92
C VAL A 641 16.84 22.28 -9.98
N GLN A 642 15.55 22.31 -10.29
CA GLN A 642 14.75 23.54 -10.35
C GLN A 642 13.57 23.43 -9.39
N ALA A 643 13.09 24.58 -8.88
CA ALA A 643 11.88 24.64 -8.08
C ALA A 643 10.68 24.92 -9.01
N PHE A 644 9.71 24.02 -9.03
CA PHE A 644 8.50 24.13 -9.85
C PHE A 644 7.39 24.82 -9.05
N GLN A 645 6.90 25.97 -9.53
CA GLN A 645 5.74 26.68 -8.96
C GLN A 645 4.88 27.32 -10.07
N SER A 646 4.13 26.50 -10.82
CA SER A 646 2.95 26.93 -11.59
C SER A 646 2.05 25.72 -11.89
N ASP A 647 2.51 24.84 -12.79
CA ASP A 647 1.65 23.88 -13.52
C ASP A 647 1.15 22.69 -12.67
N LEU A 648 1.72 22.49 -11.48
CA LEU A 648 1.36 21.40 -10.55
C LEU A 648 0.13 21.72 -9.66
N LEU A 649 -0.47 22.90 -9.78
CA LEU A 649 -1.59 23.30 -8.92
C LEU A 649 -2.97 23.09 -9.56
N THR A 650 -3.06 22.83 -10.86
CA THR A 650 -4.32 22.54 -11.60
C THR A 650 -4.28 21.23 -12.40
N SER A 651 -3.13 20.55 -12.42
CA SER A 651 -2.98 19.24 -13.06
C SER A 651 -3.43 18.13 -12.11
N PRO A 652 -4.02 17.03 -12.61
CA PRO A 652 -4.26 15.83 -11.82
C PRO A 652 -2.99 15.36 -11.11
N GLN A 653 -3.10 15.04 -9.82
CA GLN A 653 -2.00 14.53 -9.01
C GLN A 653 -2.05 13.00 -8.96
N PRO A 654 -1.21 12.26 -9.71
CA PRO A 654 -1.07 10.83 -9.51
C PRO A 654 -0.38 10.54 -8.18
N ASN A 655 -0.75 9.43 -7.56
CA ASN A 655 -0.26 8.92 -6.28
C ASN A 655 -0.32 10.01 -5.18
N PRO A 656 -1.52 10.51 -4.83
CA PRO A 656 -1.66 11.48 -3.74
C PRO A 656 -1.16 10.87 -2.41
N PRO A 657 -0.31 11.57 -1.62
CA PRO A 657 0.31 11.03 -0.40
C PRO A 657 -0.67 10.94 0.78
N SER A 658 -1.97 11.05 0.53
CA SER A 658 -3.06 10.92 1.50
C SER A 658 -4.27 10.39 0.75
N TRP A 659 -4.77 9.22 1.14
CA TRP A 659 -5.94 8.58 0.55
C TRP A 659 -7.20 9.47 0.60
N GLY A 660 -7.24 10.44 1.53
CA GLY A 660 -8.35 11.38 1.65
C GLY A 660 -8.46 12.39 0.50
N LEU A 661 -7.40 12.57 -0.31
CA LEU A 661 -7.51 13.25 -1.60
C LEU A 661 -8.13 12.31 -2.64
N ASP A 662 -7.49 11.16 -2.84
CA ASP A 662 -7.90 10.07 -3.74
C ASP A 662 -9.40 9.79 -3.66
N ARG A 663 -9.93 9.67 -2.44
CA ARG A 663 -11.35 9.35 -2.25
C ARG A 663 -12.31 10.47 -2.65
N VAL A 664 -11.93 11.75 -2.67
CA VAL A 664 -12.93 12.85 -2.79
C VAL A 664 -13.25 13.28 -4.22
N ASP A 665 -12.55 12.83 -5.26
CA ASP A 665 -12.90 13.11 -6.68
C ASP A 665 -13.45 11.91 -7.48
N GLN A 666 -13.68 10.77 -6.83
CA GLN A 666 -14.26 9.54 -7.41
C GLN A 666 -15.59 9.12 -6.78
N ASP A 667 -16.56 8.69 -7.56
CA ASP A 667 -17.88 8.26 -7.05
C ASP A 667 -17.80 7.07 -6.06
N ALA A 668 -16.92 6.10 -6.35
CA ALA A 668 -16.93 4.76 -5.75
C ALA A 668 -15.53 4.15 -5.64
N LEU A 669 -15.35 3.33 -4.60
CA LEU A 669 -14.16 2.50 -4.38
C LEU A 669 -14.02 1.38 -5.46
N PRO A 670 -12.81 0.87 -5.72
CA PRO A 670 -11.53 1.16 -5.03
C PRO A 670 -10.97 2.56 -5.32
N LEU A 671 -10.03 2.99 -4.48
CA LEU A 671 -9.15 4.13 -4.75
C LEU A 671 -8.42 3.92 -6.09
N ASP A 672 -8.16 4.99 -6.84
CA ASP A 672 -7.58 4.91 -8.20
C ASP A 672 -6.18 5.54 -8.34
N GLU A 673 -5.59 5.98 -7.22
CA GLU A 673 -4.28 6.63 -7.13
C GLU A 673 -4.20 7.95 -7.93
N LEU A 674 -5.31 8.68 -8.08
CA LEU A 674 -5.36 10.00 -8.69
C LEU A 674 -5.95 11.05 -7.72
N TYR A 675 -5.81 12.33 -8.06
CA TYR A 675 -6.63 13.41 -7.50
C TYR A 675 -6.77 14.53 -8.55
N ASP A 676 -7.96 14.70 -9.10
CA ASP A 676 -8.31 15.70 -10.13
C ASP A 676 -9.51 16.57 -9.71
N ALA A 677 -9.21 17.77 -9.22
CA ALA A 677 -10.17 18.85 -8.97
C ALA A 677 -10.77 19.48 -10.26
N ARG A 678 -10.72 18.77 -11.40
CA ARG A 678 -11.23 19.17 -12.73
C ARG A 678 -10.74 20.54 -13.19
N GLY A 679 -9.48 20.83 -12.88
CA GLY A 679 -8.80 22.10 -13.20
C GLY A 679 -9.05 23.26 -12.22
N LEU A 680 -9.94 23.10 -11.24
CA LEU A 680 -10.06 24.03 -10.10
C LEU A 680 -8.93 23.81 -9.10
N ASN A 681 -8.64 24.81 -8.27
CA ASN A 681 -7.75 24.67 -7.11
C ASN A 681 -8.03 25.65 -5.95
N GLY A 682 -9.09 26.44 -6.00
CA GLY A 682 -9.42 27.46 -5.00
C GLY A 682 -8.64 28.77 -5.17
N SER A 683 -8.10 29.07 -6.35
CA SER A 683 -7.37 30.33 -6.57
C SER A 683 -8.24 31.55 -6.28
N GLY A 684 -7.67 32.51 -5.54
CA GLY A 684 -8.39 33.72 -5.12
C GLY A 684 -9.33 33.53 -3.91
N VAL A 685 -9.49 32.30 -3.38
CA VAL A 685 -10.26 32.04 -2.17
C VAL A 685 -9.36 32.09 -0.92
N HIS A 686 -9.89 32.66 0.16
CA HIS A 686 -9.23 32.77 1.45
C HIS A 686 -9.75 31.73 2.44
N VAL A 687 -8.88 30.89 3.02
CA VAL A 687 -9.28 29.92 4.04
C VAL A 687 -8.65 30.25 5.39
N PHE A 688 -9.51 30.53 6.36
CA PHE A 688 -9.16 30.79 7.76
C PHE A 688 -9.19 29.48 8.55
N VAL A 689 -8.04 29.03 9.05
CA VAL A 689 -7.93 27.83 9.88
C VAL A 689 -7.89 28.24 11.35
N ILE A 690 -9.00 28.01 12.06
CA ILE A 690 -9.22 28.43 13.45
C ILE A 690 -8.86 27.26 14.38
N ASP A 691 -7.60 27.23 14.85
CA ASP A 691 -6.96 26.02 15.37
C ASP A 691 -5.74 26.34 16.30
N THR A 692 -4.70 25.50 16.36
CA THR A 692 -3.45 25.69 17.13
C THR A 692 -2.45 26.66 16.47
N GLY A 693 -2.79 27.24 15.32
CA GLY A 693 -1.88 28.04 14.49
C GLY A 693 -1.35 27.25 13.29
N ILE A 694 -0.32 27.78 12.61
CA ILE A 694 0.27 27.18 11.41
C ILE A 694 1.81 27.22 11.43
N ASN A 695 2.43 26.17 10.91
CA ASN A 695 3.83 26.16 10.48
C ASN A 695 3.97 26.93 9.16
N ALA A 696 3.90 28.26 9.19
CA ALA A 696 3.92 29.13 8.00
C ALA A 696 5.20 29.03 7.14
N ALA A 697 6.23 28.31 7.59
CA ALA A 697 7.47 28.03 6.85
C ALA A 697 7.46 26.64 6.16
N HIS A 698 6.38 25.86 6.26
CA HIS A 698 6.26 24.58 5.59
C HIS A 698 6.17 24.73 4.06
N VAL A 699 6.84 23.86 3.31
CA VAL A 699 6.95 23.97 1.83
C VAL A 699 5.59 23.95 1.13
N ASP A 700 4.65 23.15 1.64
CA ASP A 700 3.27 23.09 1.14
C ASP A 700 2.53 24.43 1.14
N PHE A 701 2.92 25.39 1.98
CA PHE A 701 2.30 26.72 2.06
C PHE A 701 3.14 27.82 1.39
N ALA A 702 4.26 27.46 0.73
CA ALA A 702 5.23 28.41 0.22
C ALA A 702 4.61 29.42 -0.76
N GLY A 703 4.58 30.69 -0.35
CA GLY A 703 4.02 31.79 -1.13
C GLY A 703 2.51 32.01 -0.96
N ARG A 704 1.80 31.18 -0.18
CA ARG A 704 0.33 31.19 -0.03
C ARG A 704 -0.18 31.48 1.38
N VAL A 705 0.67 31.95 2.29
CA VAL A 705 0.27 32.37 3.65
C VAL A 705 -0.05 33.87 3.69
N GLY A 706 -1.29 34.19 4.05
CA GLY A 706 -1.80 35.54 4.27
C GLY A 706 -1.71 36.02 5.72
N ALA A 707 -2.46 37.10 6.02
CA ALA A 707 -2.52 37.67 7.37
C ALA A 707 -3.04 36.65 8.39
N SER A 708 -2.28 36.44 9.47
CA SER A 708 -2.57 35.45 10.52
C SER A 708 -2.76 36.13 11.88
N TYR A 709 -3.44 35.49 12.81
CA TYR A 709 -3.78 36.05 14.13
C TYR A 709 -3.72 35.02 15.26
N ASN A 710 -3.51 35.47 16.50
CA ASN A 710 -3.37 34.63 17.68
C ASN A 710 -4.07 35.30 18.85
N ALA A 711 -5.32 34.89 19.10
CA ALA A 711 -6.21 35.46 20.12
C ALA A 711 -5.64 35.31 21.54
N ILE A 712 -5.00 34.17 21.83
CA ILE A 712 -4.40 33.86 23.14
C ILE A 712 -3.35 34.91 23.58
N THR A 713 -2.79 35.67 22.63
CA THR A 713 -1.72 36.66 22.89
C THR A 713 -1.92 38.03 22.21
N ASP A 714 -3.05 38.24 21.53
CA ASP A 714 -3.34 39.38 20.64
C ASP A 714 -2.16 39.73 19.70
N GLN A 715 -1.67 38.75 18.93
CA GLN A 715 -0.52 38.93 18.02
C GLN A 715 -0.87 38.67 16.54
N PRO A 716 -0.27 39.41 15.59
CA PRO A 716 -0.43 39.20 14.13
C PRO A 716 0.42 38.03 13.59
N SER A 717 0.65 37.00 14.40
CA SER A 717 1.39 35.80 14.04
C SER A 717 0.88 34.59 14.83
N ALA A 718 0.61 33.50 14.09
CA ALA A 718 -0.05 32.31 14.60
C ALA A 718 0.88 31.07 14.54
N PRO A 719 2.04 31.05 15.24
CA PRO A 719 2.94 29.91 15.18
C PRO A 719 2.31 28.67 15.83
N ASP A 720 2.37 27.54 15.15
CA ASP A 720 1.91 26.26 15.68
C ASP A 720 2.98 25.60 16.56
N GLY A 721 2.69 25.45 17.86
CA GLY A 721 3.50 24.66 18.79
C GLY A 721 2.98 23.23 19.02
N ASN A 722 1.87 22.84 18.37
CA ASN A 722 1.21 21.56 18.55
C ASN A 722 1.32 20.64 17.33
N GLY A 723 0.98 21.16 16.15
CA GLY A 723 0.96 20.46 14.86
C GLY A 723 -0.44 20.29 14.26
N HIS A 724 -1.49 20.30 15.08
CA HIS A 724 -2.86 20.04 14.63
C HIS A 724 -3.35 21.06 13.58
N GLY A 725 -3.23 22.36 13.84
CA GLY A 725 -3.61 23.42 12.89
C GLY A 725 -2.77 23.42 11.61
N THR A 726 -1.50 23.02 11.69
CA THR A 726 -0.64 22.77 10.51
C THR A 726 -1.19 21.61 9.67
N HIS A 727 -1.61 20.52 10.30
CA HIS A 727 -2.18 19.34 9.63
C HIS A 727 -3.51 19.66 8.94
N CYS A 728 -4.41 20.36 9.64
CA CYS A 728 -5.66 20.86 9.06
C CYS A 728 -5.39 21.75 7.85
N SER A 729 -4.45 22.70 7.96
CA SER A 729 -4.06 23.60 6.86
C SER A 729 -3.50 22.86 5.64
N GLY A 730 -2.69 21.81 5.88
CA GLY A 730 -2.16 20.96 4.81
C GLY A 730 -3.26 20.20 4.05
N THR A 731 -4.30 19.75 4.76
CA THR A 731 -5.43 19.01 4.17
C THR A 731 -6.39 19.94 3.42
N VAL A 732 -6.57 21.19 3.87
CA VAL A 732 -7.31 22.20 3.10
C VAL A 732 -6.62 22.48 1.77
N MET A 733 -5.31 22.78 1.80
CA MET A 733 -4.67 23.49 0.68
C MET A 733 -3.15 23.28 0.52
N GLY A 734 -2.52 22.34 1.21
CA GLY A 734 -1.11 22.01 0.96
C GLY A 734 -0.88 21.57 -0.50
N THR A 735 0.31 21.83 -1.06
CA THR A 735 0.60 21.42 -2.45
C THR A 735 0.48 19.90 -2.62
N SER A 736 0.99 19.15 -1.65
CA SER A 736 1.06 17.69 -1.68
C SER A 736 -0.19 17.03 -1.10
N TYR A 737 -0.72 17.61 -0.01
CA TYR A 737 -1.78 16.99 0.83
C TYR A 737 -3.15 17.69 0.73
N GLY A 738 -3.25 18.81 0.00
CA GLY A 738 -4.43 19.66 0.03
C GLY A 738 -5.36 19.52 -1.15
N VAL A 739 -6.66 19.69 -0.87
CA VAL A 739 -7.75 19.75 -1.85
C VAL A 739 -7.64 21.02 -2.69
N ALA A 740 -7.64 22.20 -2.05
CA ALA A 740 -7.58 23.51 -2.69
C ALA A 740 -6.13 24.02 -2.88
N LYS A 741 -5.40 23.42 -3.83
CA LYS A 741 -3.95 23.66 -4.06
C LYS A 741 -3.55 25.09 -4.48
N GLY A 742 -4.50 25.99 -4.76
CA GLY A 742 -4.28 27.41 -5.09
C GLY A 742 -4.80 28.42 -4.06
N ALA A 743 -5.52 27.99 -3.02
CA ALA A 743 -6.10 28.88 -2.00
C ALA A 743 -5.06 29.62 -1.14
N THR A 744 -5.51 30.67 -0.43
CA THR A 744 -4.69 31.46 0.51
C THR A 744 -4.95 31.08 1.96
N LEU A 745 -3.90 30.72 2.70
CA LEU A 745 -3.97 30.28 4.09
C LEU A 745 -3.95 31.47 5.06
N HIS A 746 -4.89 31.49 5.99
CA HIS A 746 -4.90 32.42 7.12
C HIS A 746 -4.93 31.63 8.44
N GLY A 747 -3.81 31.58 9.18
CA GLY A 747 -3.75 30.87 10.45
C GLY A 747 -4.36 31.71 11.58
N VAL A 748 -5.34 31.16 12.31
CA VAL A 748 -6.01 31.82 13.43
C VAL A 748 -5.85 30.95 14.68
N LYS A 749 -4.84 31.26 15.49
CA LYS A 749 -4.49 30.50 16.70
C LYS A 749 -5.43 30.86 17.85
N VAL A 750 -6.31 29.93 18.20
CA VAL A 750 -7.23 29.97 19.35
C VAL A 750 -6.99 28.80 20.32
N LEU A 751 -6.22 27.80 19.90
CA LEU A 751 -5.77 26.70 20.75
C LEU A 751 -4.28 26.86 21.11
N SER A 752 -3.95 26.58 22.37
CA SER A 752 -2.57 26.57 22.89
C SER A 752 -1.76 25.39 22.33
N ASP A 753 -0.48 25.35 22.65
CA ASP A 753 0.45 24.33 22.13
C ASP A 753 0.17 22.91 22.68
N SER A 754 -0.69 22.80 23.71
CA SER A 754 -1.26 21.52 24.18
C SER A 754 -2.58 21.13 23.49
N GLY A 755 -3.00 21.85 22.44
CA GLY A 755 -4.26 21.58 21.72
C GLY A 755 -5.53 22.07 22.42
N SER A 756 -5.39 22.96 23.42
CA SER A 756 -6.51 23.39 24.28
C SER A 756 -6.66 24.92 24.31
N GLY A 757 -7.90 25.42 24.30
CA GLY A 757 -8.23 26.85 24.36
C GLY A 757 -9.60 27.07 25.00
N THR A 758 -9.97 28.31 25.30
CA THR A 758 -11.29 28.63 25.86
C THR A 758 -12.26 29.08 24.77
N PHE A 759 -13.57 28.97 25.03
CA PHE A 759 -14.57 29.54 24.13
C PHE A 759 -14.44 31.06 23.94
N ALA A 760 -13.78 31.79 24.85
CA ALA A 760 -13.50 33.21 24.65
C ALA A 760 -12.43 33.42 23.56
N ASP A 761 -11.30 32.69 23.62
CA ASP A 761 -10.25 32.75 22.59
C ASP A 761 -10.79 32.32 21.21
N VAL A 762 -11.66 31.31 21.20
CA VAL A 762 -12.32 30.81 19.98
C VAL A 762 -13.25 31.89 19.39
N ILE A 763 -14.13 32.51 20.20
CA ILE A 763 -15.02 33.59 19.75
C ILE A 763 -14.22 34.81 19.27
N GLU A 764 -13.14 35.19 19.95
CA GLU A 764 -12.27 36.30 19.54
C GLU A 764 -11.61 36.03 18.17
N GLY A 765 -11.19 34.78 17.92
CA GLY A 765 -10.76 34.34 16.59
C GLY A 765 -11.86 34.42 15.53
N MET A 766 -13.10 34.02 15.86
CA MET A 766 -14.26 34.07 14.96
C MET A 766 -14.69 35.52 14.65
N GLU A 767 -14.71 36.41 15.63
CA GLU A 767 -14.97 37.84 15.44
C GLU A 767 -13.87 38.50 14.60
N TRP A 768 -12.60 38.14 14.81
CA TRP A 768 -11.50 38.58 13.96
C TRP A 768 -11.71 38.15 12.50
N VAL A 769 -12.08 36.88 12.25
CA VAL A 769 -12.41 36.37 10.90
C VAL A 769 -13.62 37.08 10.30
N ALA A 770 -14.70 37.28 11.06
CA ALA A 770 -15.88 38.02 10.60
C ALA A 770 -15.53 39.47 10.17
N SER A 771 -14.62 40.12 10.90
CA SER A 771 -14.14 41.48 10.61
C SER A 771 -13.25 41.61 9.37
N ARG A 772 -12.73 40.49 8.84
CA ARG A 772 -11.81 40.50 7.68
C ARG A 772 -12.54 40.90 6.39
N PRO A 773 -12.00 41.84 5.58
CA PRO A 773 -12.54 42.16 4.27
C PRO A 773 -12.23 41.13 3.18
N GLU A 774 -11.29 40.19 3.42
CA GLU A 774 -10.91 39.15 2.47
C GLU A 774 -12.09 38.21 2.15
N ARG A 775 -12.55 38.19 0.89
CA ARG A 775 -13.66 37.36 0.36
C ARG A 775 -13.37 37.00 -1.12
N PRO A 776 -13.87 35.86 -1.65
CA PRO A 776 -14.64 34.82 -0.97
C PRO A 776 -13.84 34.11 0.13
N ALA A 777 -14.54 33.59 1.15
CA ALA A 777 -13.88 33.06 2.35
C ALA A 777 -14.55 31.82 2.95
N VAL A 778 -13.71 30.94 3.48
CA VAL A 778 -14.08 29.75 4.26
C VAL A 778 -13.40 29.82 5.63
N ALA A 779 -14.08 29.40 6.69
CA ALA A 779 -13.52 29.20 8.02
C ALA A 779 -13.57 27.71 8.38
N SER A 780 -12.41 27.08 8.51
CA SER A 780 -12.26 25.69 8.95
C SER A 780 -12.06 25.66 10.47
N MET A 781 -12.97 24.98 11.17
CA MET A 781 -13.00 24.86 12.62
C MET A 781 -12.89 23.39 13.03
N SER A 782 -11.67 22.85 12.97
CA SER A 782 -11.35 21.46 13.32
C SER A 782 -11.31 21.20 14.84
N LEU A 783 -12.12 21.94 15.60
CA LEU A 783 -12.18 21.96 17.06
C LEU A 783 -13.63 21.84 17.55
N GLY A 784 -13.80 21.53 18.84
CA GLY A 784 -15.12 21.48 19.45
C GLY A 784 -15.09 21.33 20.97
N GLY A 785 -16.24 21.56 21.58
CA GLY A 785 -16.53 21.29 22.99
C GLY A 785 -18.03 21.13 23.21
N GLY A 786 -18.47 20.97 24.46
CA GLY A 786 -19.90 20.86 24.78
C GLY A 786 -20.71 22.08 24.31
N GLN A 787 -21.98 21.85 23.96
CA GLN A 787 -22.89 22.83 23.36
C GLN A 787 -22.84 24.21 24.05
N SER A 788 -22.69 25.27 23.24
CA SER A 788 -22.53 26.66 23.67
C SER A 788 -23.22 27.62 22.69
N GLN A 789 -24.33 28.23 23.14
CA GLN A 789 -25.07 29.21 22.32
C GLN A 789 -24.17 30.35 21.82
N ALA A 790 -23.22 30.82 22.63
CA ALA A 790 -22.31 31.91 22.25
C ALA A 790 -21.36 31.53 21.10
N ILE A 791 -20.98 30.25 20.97
CA ILE A 791 -20.23 29.77 19.81
C ILE A 791 -21.14 29.73 18.58
N ASN A 792 -22.38 29.24 18.73
CA ASN A 792 -23.33 29.16 17.63
C ASN A 792 -23.74 30.56 17.11
N ASP A 793 -23.91 31.54 18.01
CA ASP A 793 -24.14 32.95 17.67
C ASP A 793 -22.93 33.56 16.91
N ALA A 794 -21.70 33.17 17.26
CA ALA A 794 -20.49 33.58 16.56
C ALA A 794 -20.34 32.92 15.18
N VAL A 795 -20.78 31.66 15.01
CA VAL A 795 -20.90 31.01 13.69
C VAL A 795 -21.89 31.78 12.82
N ALA A 796 -23.10 32.06 13.33
CA ALA A 796 -24.11 32.84 12.61
C ALA A 796 -23.59 34.26 12.26
N THR A 797 -22.72 34.84 13.08
CA THR A 797 -22.04 36.12 12.80
C THR A 797 -21.03 36.02 11.65
N MET A 798 -20.21 34.97 11.59
CA MET A 798 -19.32 34.71 10.44
C MET A 798 -20.11 34.42 9.15
N HIS A 799 -21.15 33.59 9.23
CA HIS A 799 -22.06 33.30 8.12
C HIS A 799 -22.75 34.58 7.61
N GLY A 800 -23.26 35.42 8.51
CA GLY A 800 -23.83 36.73 8.20
C GLY A 800 -22.83 37.74 7.61
N ALA A 801 -21.53 37.57 7.87
CA ALA A 801 -20.44 38.31 7.24
C ALA A 801 -19.99 37.69 5.89
N GLY A 802 -20.66 36.65 5.39
CA GLY A 802 -20.35 36.00 4.11
C GLY A 802 -19.13 35.08 4.17
N VAL A 803 -18.83 34.47 5.32
CA VAL A 803 -17.81 33.42 5.47
C VAL A 803 -18.51 32.07 5.56
N THR A 804 -18.09 31.09 4.75
CA THR A 804 -18.59 29.72 4.84
C THR A 804 -17.94 29.01 6.02
N VAL A 805 -18.69 28.59 7.02
CA VAL A 805 -18.15 27.96 8.24
C VAL A 805 -18.24 26.44 8.11
N VAL A 806 -17.14 25.74 8.34
CA VAL A 806 -17.04 24.28 8.28
C VAL A 806 -16.48 23.76 9.61
N ALA A 807 -17.18 22.83 10.25
CA ALA A 807 -16.97 22.45 11.65
C ALA A 807 -16.82 20.94 11.85
N ALA A 808 -15.96 20.53 12.78
CA ALA A 808 -15.83 19.14 13.19
C ALA A 808 -17.02 18.66 14.03
N ALA A 809 -17.67 17.55 13.64
CA ALA A 809 -18.77 16.96 14.40
C ALA A 809 -18.34 16.45 15.81
N GLY A 810 -17.06 16.09 15.97
CA GLY A 810 -16.46 15.61 17.22
C GLY A 810 -16.15 14.10 17.21
N ASN A 811 -15.31 13.67 18.16
CA ASN A 811 -14.60 12.38 18.12
C ASN A 811 -15.00 11.44 19.28
N ASN A 812 -16.27 11.45 19.71
CA ASN A 812 -16.71 10.72 20.91
C ASN A 812 -17.90 9.75 20.66
N ASN A 813 -18.15 9.37 19.39
CA ASN A 813 -19.24 8.48 18.94
C ASN A 813 -20.62 8.85 19.55
N GLY A 814 -20.88 10.14 19.74
CA GLY A 814 -22.12 10.69 20.28
C GLY A 814 -22.88 11.56 19.26
N ASP A 815 -23.97 12.16 19.71
CA ASP A 815 -24.74 13.11 18.91
C ASP A 815 -23.96 14.43 18.72
N ALA A 816 -23.70 14.81 17.47
CA ALA A 816 -23.03 16.06 17.09
C ALA A 816 -23.78 17.30 17.63
N CYS A 817 -25.11 17.24 17.73
CA CYS A 817 -25.93 18.33 18.28
C CYS A 817 -25.61 18.63 19.76
N GLY A 818 -24.93 17.73 20.48
CA GLY A 818 -24.45 17.95 21.85
C GLY A 818 -23.20 18.83 21.96
N ASN A 819 -22.60 19.23 20.85
CA ASN A 819 -21.31 19.94 20.78
C ASN A 819 -21.44 21.29 20.05
N SER A 820 -20.48 22.19 20.26
CA SER A 820 -20.33 23.44 19.48
C SER A 820 -18.88 23.56 18.99
N PRO A 821 -18.63 24.04 17.76
CA PRO A 821 -19.59 24.63 16.80
C PRO A 821 -20.54 23.66 16.07
N ALA A 822 -20.40 22.34 16.21
CA ALA A 822 -21.19 21.29 15.52
C ALA A 822 -22.74 21.33 15.67
N SER A 823 -23.29 22.18 16.53
CA SER A 823 -24.75 22.38 16.70
C SER A 823 -25.24 23.72 16.16
N ALA A 824 -24.38 24.50 15.50
CA ALA A 824 -24.75 25.77 14.88
C ALA A 824 -25.39 25.50 13.50
N PRO A 825 -26.67 25.84 13.27
CA PRO A 825 -27.35 25.57 12.00
C PRO A 825 -26.71 26.22 10.77
N GLU A 826 -25.90 27.26 10.97
CA GLU A 826 -25.16 27.99 9.93
C GLU A 826 -23.73 27.45 9.67
N ALA A 827 -23.30 26.35 10.32
CA ALA A 827 -22.04 25.66 10.03
C ALA A 827 -22.28 24.35 9.27
N ILE A 828 -21.46 24.09 8.25
CA ILE A 828 -21.37 22.78 7.60
C ILE A 828 -20.65 21.83 8.56
N THR A 829 -21.37 20.89 9.17
CA THR A 829 -20.83 20.03 10.22
C THR A 829 -20.45 18.67 9.66
N VAL A 830 -19.17 18.31 9.87
CA VAL A 830 -18.48 17.25 9.12
C VAL A 830 -18.18 16.04 10.00
N GLY A 831 -18.76 14.90 9.61
CA GLY A 831 -18.41 13.58 10.14
C GLY A 831 -17.20 12.96 9.42
N SER A 832 -16.61 11.91 10.02
CA SER A 832 -15.40 11.25 9.53
C SER A 832 -15.68 9.87 8.94
N THR A 833 -15.02 9.54 7.82
CA THR A 833 -14.98 8.18 7.24
C THR A 833 -13.57 7.59 7.19
N THR A 834 -13.54 6.25 7.09
CA THR A 834 -12.39 5.42 6.69
C THR A 834 -12.27 5.32 5.17
N SER A 835 -11.18 4.74 4.69
CA SER A 835 -10.93 4.39 3.28
C SER A 835 -11.91 3.35 2.71
N SER A 836 -12.80 2.81 3.53
CA SER A 836 -13.84 1.83 3.16
C SER A 836 -15.26 2.41 3.14
N ASP A 837 -15.39 3.74 3.04
CA ASP A 837 -16.65 4.53 3.13
C ASP A 837 -17.42 4.40 4.46
N ALA A 838 -16.98 3.53 5.37
CA ALA A 838 -17.57 3.40 6.70
C ALA A 838 -17.30 4.64 7.56
N ARG A 839 -18.28 5.07 8.36
CA ARG A 839 -18.09 6.11 9.37
C ARG A 839 -17.00 5.65 10.36
N SER A 840 -15.95 6.46 10.52
CA SER A 840 -14.87 6.21 11.50
C SER A 840 -15.47 5.99 12.88
N SER A 841 -14.99 4.98 13.62
CA SER A 841 -15.57 4.52 14.90
C SER A 841 -15.86 5.67 15.88
N PHE A 842 -14.89 6.58 16.04
CA PHE A 842 -14.95 7.77 16.89
C PHE A 842 -15.91 8.88 16.42
N SER A 843 -16.30 8.93 15.15
CA SER A 843 -17.05 10.08 14.60
C SER A 843 -18.40 10.25 15.29
N ASN A 844 -18.71 11.47 15.71
CA ASN A 844 -20.06 11.83 16.07
C ASN A 844 -21.01 11.71 14.86
N TRP A 845 -22.31 11.61 15.17
CA TRP A 845 -23.41 11.28 14.26
C TRP A 845 -24.63 12.17 14.60
N GLY A 846 -25.74 12.04 13.88
CA GLY A 846 -27.01 12.67 14.27
C GLY A 846 -27.54 13.70 13.29
N THR A 847 -28.60 14.41 13.67
CA THR A 847 -29.30 15.37 12.79
C THR A 847 -28.51 16.65 12.51
N CYS A 848 -27.43 16.91 13.25
CA CYS A 848 -26.54 18.04 13.03
C CYS A 848 -25.27 17.65 12.24
N VAL A 849 -25.25 16.52 11.52
CA VAL A 849 -24.17 16.19 10.57
C VAL A 849 -24.72 16.33 9.16
N ASP A 850 -24.18 17.28 8.39
CA ASP A 850 -24.61 17.56 7.02
C ASP A 850 -23.94 16.64 6.00
N ILE A 851 -22.66 16.31 6.26
CA ILE A 851 -21.76 15.66 5.31
C ILE A 851 -20.66 14.89 6.05
N PHE A 852 -20.10 13.88 5.40
CA PHE A 852 -18.93 13.13 5.82
C PHE A 852 -17.77 13.35 4.84
N ALA A 853 -16.54 13.24 5.33
CA ALA A 853 -15.34 13.24 4.51
C ALA A 853 -14.25 12.34 5.12
N PRO A 854 -13.22 11.96 4.34
CA PRO A 854 -12.06 11.22 4.83
C PRO A 854 -11.45 11.84 6.10
N GLY A 855 -11.41 11.07 7.18
CA GLY A 855 -10.92 11.57 8.47
C GLY A 855 -10.25 10.54 9.36
N SER A 856 -10.31 9.24 9.03
CA SER A 856 -9.35 8.28 9.56
C SER A 856 -8.03 8.33 8.78
N ASP A 857 -6.92 8.37 9.51
CA ASP A 857 -5.57 8.09 9.02
C ASP A 857 -5.20 8.92 7.78
N ILE A 858 -5.45 10.23 7.92
CA ILE A 858 -5.17 11.24 6.92
C ILE A 858 -3.75 11.74 7.11
N THR A 859 -2.96 11.73 6.04
CA THR A 859 -1.58 12.22 6.03
C THR A 859 -1.55 13.69 5.59
N SER A 860 -0.87 14.54 6.34
CA SER A 860 -0.72 15.97 6.02
C SER A 860 0.55 16.59 6.60
N ALA A 861 0.77 17.88 6.34
CA ALA A 861 1.89 18.68 6.85
C ALA A 861 1.90 18.77 8.39
N TRP A 862 3.08 18.94 8.97
CA TRP A 862 3.30 18.93 10.42
C TRP A 862 4.35 19.97 10.87
N VAL A 863 4.53 20.09 12.19
CA VAL A 863 5.51 20.97 12.84
C VAL A 863 6.88 20.29 13.01
N GLY A 864 7.90 21.06 13.40
CA GLY A 864 9.24 20.56 13.71
C GLY A 864 10.25 20.65 12.55
N SER A 865 9.78 20.62 11.29
CA SER A 865 10.58 21.00 10.12
C SER A 865 9.73 21.71 9.07
N SER A 866 10.33 22.25 8.00
CA SER A 866 9.60 22.83 6.86
C SER A 866 9.05 21.77 5.88
N THR A 867 9.24 20.49 6.16
CA THR A 867 8.96 19.33 5.30
C THR A 867 8.47 18.13 6.11
N ALA A 868 7.95 18.36 7.31
CA ALA A 868 7.49 17.29 8.19
C ALA A 868 6.05 16.92 7.80
N SER A 869 5.76 15.64 7.67
CA SER A 869 4.40 15.12 7.58
C SER A 869 4.03 14.36 8.86
N ARG A 870 2.74 14.11 9.04
CA ARG A 870 2.20 13.16 10.02
C ARG A 870 0.88 12.60 9.49
N THR A 871 0.54 11.40 9.93
CA THR A 871 -0.77 10.77 9.71
C THR A 871 -1.52 10.76 11.05
N ILE A 872 -2.75 11.27 11.08
CA ILE A 872 -3.63 11.28 12.27
C ILE A 872 -5.11 11.12 11.89
N SER A 873 -5.91 10.74 12.89
CA SER A 873 -7.35 10.42 12.78
C SER A 873 -8.23 11.42 13.55
N GLY A 874 -9.35 11.85 12.95
CA GLY A 874 -10.39 12.66 13.59
C GLY A 874 -11.38 13.32 12.61
N THR A 875 -12.56 13.73 13.08
CA THR A 875 -13.45 14.67 12.37
C THR A 875 -12.75 16.00 12.08
N SER A 876 -11.74 16.35 12.87
CA SER A 876 -10.77 17.42 12.64
C SER A 876 -9.96 17.28 11.34
N MET A 877 -9.80 16.07 10.80
CA MET A 877 -9.16 15.77 9.51
C MET A 877 -10.19 15.65 8.37
N ALA A 878 -11.43 15.29 8.67
CA ALA A 878 -12.55 15.35 7.70
C ALA A 878 -12.96 16.79 7.35
N THR A 879 -13.08 17.65 8.36
CA THR A 879 -13.43 19.09 8.26
C THR A 879 -12.63 19.83 7.17
N PRO A 880 -11.29 19.76 7.11
CA PRO A 880 -10.50 20.48 6.12
C PRO A 880 -10.65 19.99 4.67
N HIS A 881 -11.04 18.72 4.42
CA HIS A 881 -11.39 18.28 3.07
C HIS A 881 -12.62 19.04 2.55
N VAL A 882 -13.67 19.13 3.38
CA VAL A 882 -14.89 19.90 3.06
C VAL A 882 -14.60 21.40 2.94
N ALA A 883 -13.73 21.96 3.79
CA ALA A 883 -13.32 23.35 3.69
C ALA A 883 -12.50 23.65 2.42
N GLY A 884 -11.68 22.69 1.96
CA GLY A 884 -11.02 22.74 0.66
C GLY A 884 -12.01 22.67 -0.51
N ALA A 885 -12.98 21.76 -0.47
CA ALA A 885 -14.03 21.64 -1.47
C ALA A 885 -14.92 22.91 -1.55
N ALA A 886 -15.24 23.53 -0.41
CA ALA A 886 -15.90 24.83 -0.37
C ALA A 886 -15.08 25.92 -1.06
N ALA A 887 -13.74 25.86 -0.99
CA ALA A 887 -12.85 26.77 -1.71
C ALA A 887 -12.75 26.46 -3.21
N LEU A 888 -12.82 25.19 -3.65
CA LEU A 888 -12.94 24.85 -5.07
C LEU A 888 -14.22 25.45 -5.67
N TYR A 889 -15.36 25.24 -5.01
CA TYR A 889 -16.65 25.79 -5.46
C TYR A 889 -16.62 27.33 -5.52
N LEU A 890 -16.08 27.99 -4.49
CA LEU A 890 -15.96 29.46 -4.40
C LEU A 890 -14.95 30.09 -5.37
N GLU A 891 -14.10 29.31 -6.04
CA GLU A 891 -13.31 29.81 -7.19
C GLU A 891 -14.20 30.01 -8.42
N SER A 892 -15.11 29.07 -8.68
CA SER A 892 -16.07 29.15 -9.80
C SER A 892 -17.23 30.11 -9.52
N GLU A 893 -17.73 30.12 -8.28
CA GLU A 893 -18.88 30.93 -7.83
C GLU A 893 -18.50 31.88 -6.67
N PRO A 894 -17.58 32.85 -6.89
CA PRO A 894 -17.04 33.73 -5.84
C PRO A 894 -18.04 34.72 -5.24
N SER A 895 -19.30 34.69 -5.70
CA SER A 895 -20.41 35.48 -5.14
C SER A 895 -21.46 34.64 -4.41
N ALA A 896 -21.29 33.31 -4.33
CA ALA A 896 -22.18 32.43 -3.60
C ALA A 896 -22.23 32.79 -2.10
N SER A 897 -23.44 32.89 -1.55
CA SER A 897 -23.64 32.97 -0.10
C SER A 897 -23.24 31.64 0.56
N PRO A 898 -22.77 31.62 1.82
CA PRO A 898 -22.45 30.39 2.55
C PRO A 898 -23.51 29.28 2.45
N ALA A 899 -24.80 29.60 2.61
CA ALA A 899 -25.89 28.64 2.45
C ALA A 899 -26.01 28.02 1.04
N ALA A 900 -25.57 28.73 -0.01
CA ALA A 900 -25.50 28.20 -1.36
C ALA A 900 -24.28 27.28 -1.56
N VAL A 901 -23.16 27.57 -0.89
CA VAL A 901 -21.99 26.66 -0.83
C VAL A 901 -22.36 25.36 -0.10
N THR A 902 -23.05 25.45 1.04
CA THR A 902 -23.60 24.29 1.75
C THR A 902 -24.52 23.46 0.85
N ALA A 903 -25.46 24.11 0.15
CA ALA A 903 -26.40 23.42 -0.74
C ALA A 903 -25.70 22.73 -1.92
N ALA A 904 -24.65 23.33 -2.50
CA ALA A 904 -23.86 22.73 -3.57
C ALA A 904 -23.09 21.49 -3.08
N LEU A 905 -22.36 21.60 -1.96
CA LEU A 905 -21.58 20.50 -1.38
C LEU A 905 -22.46 19.30 -1.00
N VAL A 906 -23.63 19.54 -0.42
CA VAL A 906 -24.58 18.48 -0.03
C VAL A 906 -25.32 17.88 -1.23
N ALA A 907 -25.46 18.63 -2.33
CA ALA A 907 -26.04 18.13 -3.59
C ALA A 907 -25.04 17.24 -4.37
N ALA A 908 -23.76 17.62 -4.42
CA ALA A 908 -22.68 16.82 -5.00
C ALA A 908 -22.37 15.56 -4.20
N ALA A 909 -22.56 15.57 -2.88
CA ALA A 909 -22.19 14.45 -2.02
C ALA A 909 -22.98 13.16 -2.29
N ALA A 910 -22.25 12.05 -2.44
CA ALA A 910 -22.76 10.73 -2.74
C ALA A 910 -23.32 10.02 -1.49
N GLU A 911 -24.41 9.27 -1.62
CA GLU A 911 -24.97 8.49 -0.51
C GLU A 911 -24.22 7.16 -0.35
N ARG A 912 -23.19 7.19 0.51
CA ARG A 912 -22.26 6.07 0.76
C ARG A 912 -22.20 5.63 2.22
N VAL A 913 -22.32 6.56 3.17
CA VAL A 913 -22.10 6.31 4.60
C VAL A 913 -23.35 5.71 5.25
N VAL A 914 -23.36 4.40 5.49
CA VAL A 914 -24.49 3.70 6.12
C VAL A 914 -24.39 3.76 7.64
N ASP A 915 -25.05 4.74 8.26
CA ASP A 915 -25.28 4.76 9.71
C ASP A 915 -26.73 5.16 10.04
N SER A 916 -27.49 4.27 10.68
CA SER A 916 -28.89 4.49 11.02
C SER A 916 -29.15 5.62 12.02
N ARG A 917 -28.10 6.22 12.60
CA ARG A 917 -28.19 7.33 13.55
C ARG A 917 -28.05 8.70 12.88
N THR A 918 -27.62 8.77 11.62
CA THR A 918 -27.50 10.02 10.85
C THR A 918 -28.52 10.01 9.71
N PRO A 919 -29.36 11.05 9.52
CA PRO A 919 -30.39 11.03 8.46
C PRO A 919 -29.84 10.98 7.03
N HIS A 920 -28.60 11.42 6.82
CA HIS A 920 -28.00 11.64 5.51
C HIS A 920 -26.58 11.04 5.44
N GLY A 921 -26.41 9.95 4.70
CA GLY A 921 -25.14 9.25 4.51
C GLY A 921 -24.21 9.88 3.47
N LYS A 922 -24.20 11.22 3.41
CA LYS A 922 -23.58 12.03 2.34
C LYS A 922 -22.06 12.08 2.50
N LEU A 923 -21.31 11.50 1.57
CA LEU A 923 -19.85 11.54 1.49
C LEU A 923 -19.41 12.57 0.44
N LEU A 924 -18.50 13.46 0.83
CA LEU A 924 -17.97 14.55 0.00
C LEU A 924 -17.47 14.05 -1.36
N GLN A 925 -17.85 14.77 -2.42
CA GLN A 925 -17.38 14.62 -3.80
C GLN A 925 -16.96 16.01 -4.31
N VAL A 926 -15.88 16.12 -5.09
CA VAL A 926 -15.38 17.41 -5.62
C VAL A 926 -15.47 17.54 -7.14
N GLN A 927 -15.58 16.42 -7.86
CA GLN A 927 -15.75 16.36 -9.31
C GLN A 927 -17.05 17.05 -9.78
N ASP A 928 -18.11 16.94 -8.98
CA ASP A 928 -19.45 17.49 -9.26
C ASP A 928 -19.62 18.97 -8.85
N LEU A 929 -18.56 19.65 -8.41
CA LEU A 929 -18.62 21.06 -7.97
C LEU A 929 -18.46 22.07 -9.12
N SER A 930 -18.44 21.61 -10.38
CA SER A 930 -18.26 22.48 -11.54
C SER A 930 -19.56 23.22 -11.93
N ALA A 931 -19.48 24.55 -12.05
CA ALA A 931 -20.63 25.43 -12.22
C ALA A 931 -21.23 25.44 -13.64
N CYS A 932 -21.72 24.31 -14.15
CA CYS A 932 -22.67 24.29 -15.29
C CYS A 932 -23.57 23.05 -15.47
N ASP A 933 -23.69 22.11 -14.51
CA ASP A 933 -24.69 21.04 -14.59
C ASP A 933 -25.27 20.60 -13.23
N THR A 934 -26.52 20.98 -12.92
CA THR A 934 -27.49 20.17 -12.16
C THR A 934 -28.88 20.85 -12.06
N PRO A 935 -30.02 20.12 -12.03
CA PRO A 935 -31.34 20.70 -12.31
C PRO A 935 -32.31 20.66 -11.09
N GLY A 936 -32.03 21.45 -10.05
CA GLY A 936 -32.71 21.34 -8.74
C GLY A 936 -33.94 22.24 -8.47
N GLN A 937 -33.89 23.55 -8.76
CA GLN A 937 -34.72 24.54 -8.04
C GLN A 937 -35.86 25.22 -8.82
N CYS A 938 -36.42 24.58 -9.86
CA CYS A 938 -37.53 25.14 -10.66
C CYS A 938 -38.77 24.23 -10.73
N LEU A 939 -39.48 24.10 -9.60
CA LEU A 939 -40.75 23.38 -9.52
C LEU A 939 -41.96 24.33 -9.48
N SER A 940 -42.43 24.74 -10.66
CA SER A 940 -43.81 25.19 -10.92
C SER A 940 -44.24 24.70 -12.31
N GLU A 941 -45.54 24.55 -12.55
CA GLU A 941 -46.03 23.67 -13.62
C GLU A 941 -45.85 24.22 -15.06
N TRP A 942 -45.58 23.29 -15.98
CA TRP A 942 -45.36 23.56 -17.40
C TRP A 942 -46.62 23.32 -18.23
N SER A 943 -46.81 24.12 -19.28
CA SER A 943 -47.84 23.87 -20.31
C SER A 943 -47.57 22.61 -21.14
N ALA A 944 -48.58 22.12 -21.87
CA ALA A 944 -48.45 20.96 -22.73
C ALA A 944 -47.54 21.22 -23.96
N TRP A 945 -46.83 20.20 -24.42
CA TRP A 945 -45.96 20.26 -25.59
C TRP A 945 -46.71 20.50 -26.91
N SER A 946 -46.07 21.25 -27.81
CA SER A 946 -46.47 21.37 -29.22
C SER A 946 -46.07 20.14 -30.05
N ALA A 947 -46.76 19.91 -31.17
CA ALA A 947 -46.51 18.77 -32.06
C ALA A 947 -45.28 18.99 -32.98
N CYS A 948 -44.52 17.92 -33.23
CA CYS A 948 -43.32 17.94 -34.07
C CYS A 948 -43.64 18.10 -35.57
N PRO A 949 -42.78 18.76 -36.38
CA PRO A 949 -42.94 18.82 -37.84
C PRO A 949 -42.70 17.48 -38.56
N ASP A 950 -43.39 17.31 -39.70
CA ASP A 950 -43.30 16.11 -40.55
C ASP A 950 -41.97 16.00 -41.33
N ALA A 951 -41.60 14.75 -41.64
CA ALA A 951 -40.23 14.31 -41.92
C ALA A 951 -39.61 14.72 -43.28
N ALA A 952 -40.18 15.68 -44.01
CA ALA A 952 -40.03 15.74 -45.46
C ALA A 952 -38.84 16.55 -46.05
N THR A 953 -38.09 17.33 -45.24
CA THR A 953 -37.25 18.41 -45.83
C THR A 953 -35.89 18.71 -45.19
N ALA A 954 -35.42 17.94 -44.18
CA ALA A 954 -34.17 18.29 -43.46
C ALA A 954 -33.40 17.07 -42.90
N CYS A 955 -32.90 16.18 -43.77
CA CYS A 955 -31.86 15.22 -43.39
C CYS A 955 -30.50 15.94 -43.32
N GLY A 956 -30.27 16.72 -42.27
CA GLY A 956 -29.07 17.55 -42.09
C GLY A 956 -28.82 18.09 -40.68
N GLU A 957 -29.78 18.00 -39.76
CA GLU A 957 -29.55 18.15 -38.31
C GLU A 957 -30.16 16.95 -37.59
N HIS A 958 -29.45 16.40 -36.59
CA HIS A 958 -29.76 15.10 -35.98
C HIS A 958 -31.00 15.07 -35.07
N PHE A 959 -31.69 16.20 -34.90
CA PHE A 959 -32.74 16.39 -33.89
C PHE A 959 -33.96 17.14 -34.43
N ARG A 960 -35.17 16.78 -33.99
CA ARG A 960 -36.40 17.54 -34.22
C ARG A 960 -36.79 18.32 -32.96
N THR A 961 -37.07 19.62 -33.11
CA THR A 961 -37.43 20.48 -31.97
C THR A 961 -38.94 20.64 -31.80
N ARG A 962 -39.45 20.42 -30.58
CA ARG A 962 -40.80 20.86 -30.12
C ARG A 962 -40.70 21.77 -28.89
N ALA A 963 -41.76 22.51 -28.55
CA ALA A 963 -41.71 23.57 -27.53
C ALA A 963 -42.88 23.56 -26.52
N ARG A 964 -42.61 24.01 -25.29
CA ARG A 964 -43.59 24.38 -24.23
C ARG A 964 -43.08 25.55 -23.38
N THR A 965 -43.91 26.07 -22.47
CA THR A 965 -43.61 27.27 -21.65
C THR A 965 -44.03 27.07 -20.19
N VAL A 966 -43.32 27.68 -19.23
CA VAL A 966 -43.75 27.78 -17.82
C VAL A 966 -44.98 28.70 -17.71
N LEU A 967 -45.90 28.41 -16.79
CA LEU A 967 -46.92 29.39 -16.36
C LEU A 967 -46.37 30.15 -15.12
N PRO A 968 -46.16 31.48 -15.19
CA PRO A 968 -45.48 32.20 -14.13
C PRO A 968 -46.40 32.54 -12.94
N ASP A 969 -46.01 32.13 -11.73
CA ASP A 969 -46.58 32.63 -10.46
C ASP A 969 -45.71 33.75 -9.84
N CYS A 970 -44.62 34.15 -10.53
CA CYS A 970 -43.67 35.18 -10.10
C CYS A 970 -43.49 36.27 -11.18
N GLY A 971 -44.33 37.32 -11.14
CA GLY A 971 -43.99 38.67 -11.63
C GLY A 971 -43.70 38.87 -13.14
N GLU A 972 -44.73 38.80 -13.98
CA GLU A 972 -44.81 39.37 -15.36
C GLU A 972 -43.75 38.99 -16.42
N GLN A 973 -42.71 38.19 -16.13
CA GLN A 973 -41.85 37.57 -17.15
C GLN A 973 -41.88 36.04 -17.06
N PRO A 974 -42.12 35.32 -18.19
CA PRO A 974 -42.11 33.85 -18.18
C PRO A 974 -40.68 33.32 -18.09
N CYS A 975 -40.40 32.50 -17.08
CA CYS A 975 -39.06 32.00 -16.73
C CYS A 975 -38.45 30.98 -17.72
N GLY A 976 -38.95 30.88 -18.96
CA GLY A 976 -38.36 30.06 -20.01
C GLY A 976 -39.36 29.41 -20.96
N HIS A 977 -38.90 29.21 -22.20
CA HIS A 977 -39.47 28.24 -23.12
C HIS A 977 -38.60 26.98 -23.10
N LEU A 978 -39.17 25.84 -22.73
CA LEU A 978 -38.50 24.55 -22.93
C LEU A 978 -38.62 24.20 -24.41
N GLN A 979 -37.49 23.94 -25.05
CA GLN A 979 -37.43 23.33 -26.38
C GLN A 979 -36.76 21.97 -26.27
N GLU A 980 -37.49 20.91 -26.58
CA GLU A 980 -37.02 19.53 -26.56
C GLU A 980 -36.59 19.14 -27.96
N ARG A 981 -35.34 18.70 -28.09
CA ARG A 981 -34.75 18.16 -29.31
C ARG A 981 -34.77 16.63 -29.24
N GLU A 982 -35.78 16.00 -29.84
CA GLU A 982 -35.81 14.54 -29.99
C GLU A 982 -34.76 14.12 -31.03
N PRO A 983 -33.76 13.30 -30.69
CA PRO A 983 -32.85 12.72 -31.68
C PRO A 983 -33.60 11.76 -32.60
N CYS A 984 -33.19 11.66 -33.86
CA CYS A 984 -33.62 10.55 -34.72
C CYS A 984 -32.83 9.30 -34.31
N PRO A 985 -33.50 8.21 -33.87
CA PRO A 985 -32.79 7.04 -33.35
C PRO A 985 -32.06 6.29 -34.47
N MET A 986 -30.80 5.93 -34.20
CA MET A 986 -30.17 4.74 -34.76
C MET A 986 -29.82 3.83 -33.59
N GLU A 987 -30.29 2.59 -33.64
CA GLU A 987 -29.97 1.56 -32.65
C GLU A 987 -28.75 0.78 -33.14
N TYR A 988 -27.77 0.57 -32.27
CA TYR A 988 -26.83 -0.55 -32.36
C TYR A 988 -27.02 -1.43 -31.12
N PRO A 989 -27.00 -2.76 -31.25
CA PRO A 989 -27.37 -3.68 -30.17
C PRO A 989 -26.32 -3.73 -29.06
N ALA A 990 -26.76 -4.04 -27.84
CA ALA A 990 -25.86 -4.20 -26.69
C ALA A 990 -25.01 -5.49 -26.80
N CYS A 991 -23.73 -5.38 -26.43
CA CYS A 991 -22.75 -6.46 -26.44
C CYS A 991 -23.23 -7.69 -25.64
N PRO A 992 -23.42 -8.88 -26.26
CA PRO A 992 -23.97 -10.04 -25.55
C PRO A 992 -23.02 -10.65 -24.52
N GLN A 993 -21.71 -10.65 -24.79
CA GLN A 993 -20.66 -11.23 -23.93
C GLN A 993 -19.38 -10.37 -24.00
N PRO A 994 -18.82 -9.92 -22.86
CA PRO A 994 -17.49 -9.29 -22.83
C PRO A 994 -16.41 -10.35 -23.10
N ALA A 995 -15.49 -10.06 -24.03
CA ALA A 995 -14.57 -11.03 -24.57
C ALA A 995 -13.24 -11.16 -23.79
N PRO A 996 -12.85 -12.34 -23.28
CA PRO A 996 -11.45 -12.65 -23.02
C PRO A 996 -10.71 -12.87 -24.35
N THR A 997 -9.44 -12.45 -24.43
CA THR A 997 -8.55 -12.86 -25.53
C THR A 997 -8.03 -14.28 -25.31
N GLN A 998 -7.65 -14.96 -26.41
CA GLN A 998 -7.31 -16.39 -26.44
C GLN A 998 -6.48 -16.88 -25.24
N GLN A 999 -7.01 -17.85 -24.48
CA GLN A 999 -6.27 -18.49 -23.40
C GLN A 999 -5.21 -19.45 -23.96
N PHE A 1000 -3.95 -19.02 -24.00
CA PHE A 1000 -2.81 -19.82 -24.47
C PHE A 1000 -2.77 -21.23 -23.84
N GLY A 1001 -2.76 -22.27 -24.67
CA GLY A 1001 -2.76 -23.67 -24.24
C GLY A 1001 -4.15 -24.30 -24.04
N SER A 1002 -5.23 -23.51 -24.16
CA SER A 1002 -6.56 -24.04 -24.48
C SER A 1002 -6.72 -24.19 -26.00
N GLY A 1003 -7.65 -25.04 -26.44
CA GLY A 1003 -7.92 -25.25 -27.87
C GLY A 1003 -8.68 -24.07 -28.50
N PHE A 1004 -8.62 -23.98 -29.83
CA PHE A 1004 -9.26 -22.92 -30.63
C PHE A 1004 -10.73 -22.66 -30.24
N ASP A 1005 -11.00 -21.46 -29.72
CA ASP A 1005 -12.30 -21.04 -29.19
C ASP A 1005 -13.08 -20.16 -30.17
N LEU A 1006 -12.45 -19.31 -30.98
CA LEU A 1006 -13.13 -18.46 -31.98
C LEU A 1006 -13.63 -19.19 -33.25
N GLY A 1007 -13.74 -20.52 -33.22
CA GLY A 1007 -14.23 -21.32 -34.35
C GLY A 1007 -15.63 -20.93 -34.81
N GLY A 1008 -15.71 -20.34 -36.01
CA GLY A 1008 -16.95 -19.82 -36.59
C GLY A 1008 -17.47 -18.55 -35.93
N ARG A 1009 -16.63 -17.77 -35.24
CA ARG A 1009 -17.01 -16.56 -34.49
C ARG A 1009 -16.19 -15.33 -34.90
N ALA A 1010 -16.72 -14.15 -34.59
CA ALA A 1010 -16.08 -12.86 -34.86
C ALA A 1010 -15.66 -12.17 -33.56
N LEU A 1011 -14.46 -11.59 -33.55
CA LEU A 1011 -13.96 -10.70 -32.49
C LEU A 1011 -14.05 -9.24 -32.97
N THR A 1012 -14.99 -8.49 -32.41
CA THR A 1012 -15.40 -7.17 -32.92
C THR A 1012 -15.00 -6.05 -31.95
N PHE A 1013 -14.32 -5.03 -32.47
CA PHE A 1013 -13.89 -3.85 -31.74
C PHE A 1013 -14.69 -2.62 -32.21
N THR A 1014 -15.36 -1.94 -31.27
CA THR A 1014 -16.24 -0.79 -31.54
C THR A 1014 -15.79 0.44 -30.75
N PRO A 1015 -15.60 1.63 -31.37
CA PRO A 1015 -15.29 2.86 -30.65
C PRO A 1015 -16.36 3.21 -29.60
N ASN A 1016 -15.95 3.62 -28.40
CA ASN A 1016 -16.89 3.97 -27.32
C ASN A 1016 -17.14 5.48 -27.14
N GLY A 1017 -16.35 6.34 -27.81
CA GLY A 1017 -16.43 7.80 -27.74
C GLY A 1017 -15.11 8.46 -27.39
N ASP A 1018 -14.37 7.90 -26.43
CA ASP A 1018 -13.18 8.51 -25.82
C ASP A 1018 -11.85 8.09 -26.49
N GLY A 1019 -11.90 7.65 -27.76
CA GLY A 1019 -10.76 7.07 -28.47
C GLY A 1019 -10.36 5.65 -28.03
N ALA A 1020 -11.11 5.07 -27.09
CA ALA A 1020 -11.02 3.68 -26.67
C ALA A 1020 -12.03 2.78 -27.43
N TYR A 1021 -11.88 1.46 -27.28
CA TYR A 1021 -12.67 0.46 -28.01
C TYR A 1021 -13.25 -0.59 -27.06
N THR A 1022 -14.56 -0.82 -27.17
CA THR A 1022 -15.25 -1.96 -26.56
C THR A 1022 -15.05 -3.19 -27.44
N THR A 1023 -14.72 -4.34 -26.84
CA THR A 1023 -14.46 -5.60 -27.55
C THR A 1023 -15.51 -6.65 -27.20
N CYS A 1024 -16.13 -7.25 -28.21
CA CYS A 1024 -17.17 -8.27 -28.09
C CYS A 1024 -16.81 -9.51 -28.92
N ILE A 1025 -17.24 -10.69 -28.47
CA ILE A 1025 -17.35 -11.87 -29.34
C ILE A 1025 -18.80 -11.97 -29.80
N GLU A 1026 -19.00 -12.18 -31.10
CA GLU A 1026 -20.33 -12.19 -31.71
C GLU A 1026 -20.63 -13.54 -32.38
N GLU A 1027 -21.88 -13.98 -32.24
CA GLU A 1027 -22.45 -15.24 -32.71
C GLU A 1027 -23.87 -14.97 -33.23
N GLU A 1028 -24.24 -15.37 -34.45
CA GLU A 1028 -25.66 -15.59 -34.78
C GLU A 1028 -25.88 -16.52 -36.00
N GLU A 1029 -27.14 -16.82 -36.32
CA GLU A 1029 -27.57 -18.01 -37.07
C GLU A 1029 -27.33 -17.94 -38.60
N GLY A 1030 -26.07 -18.04 -39.03
CA GLY A 1030 -25.64 -18.12 -40.44
C GLY A 1030 -25.11 -19.51 -40.86
N ALA A 1031 -25.23 -19.86 -42.15
CA ALA A 1031 -24.88 -21.20 -42.67
C ALA A 1031 -23.38 -21.56 -42.60
N GLU A 1032 -22.49 -20.59 -42.40
CA GLU A 1032 -21.04 -20.78 -42.15
C GLU A 1032 -20.55 -20.06 -40.87
N GLY A 1033 -21.48 -19.70 -39.96
CA GLY A 1033 -21.19 -19.20 -38.60
C GLY A 1033 -20.79 -17.72 -38.45
N LEU A 1034 -20.05 -17.15 -39.39
CA LEU A 1034 -19.53 -15.77 -39.27
C LEU A 1034 -20.60 -14.68 -39.43
N ARG A 1035 -20.43 -13.56 -38.70
CA ARG A 1035 -21.31 -12.37 -38.72
C ARG A 1035 -21.25 -11.63 -40.06
N ASP A 1036 -20.06 -11.33 -40.54
CA ASP A 1036 -19.82 -10.71 -41.85
C ASP A 1036 -19.12 -11.73 -42.78
N PRO A 1037 -19.84 -12.72 -43.34
CA PRO A 1037 -19.22 -13.73 -44.20
C PRO A 1037 -18.63 -13.06 -45.47
N PRO A 1038 -17.36 -13.36 -45.86
CA PRO A 1038 -16.66 -12.63 -46.91
C PRO A 1038 -17.45 -12.42 -48.20
N SER A 1039 -17.56 -11.17 -48.64
CA SER A 1039 -18.26 -10.86 -49.88
C SER A 1039 -17.48 -11.34 -51.12
N PRO A 1040 -18.14 -11.50 -52.29
CA PRO A 1040 -17.47 -11.82 -53.55
C PRO A 1040 -16.45 -10.76 -54.02
N ASP A 1041 -16.46 -9.56 -53.42
CA ASP A 1041 -15.57 -8.45 -53.70
C ASP A 1041 -14.45 -8.31 -52.63
N ALA A 1042 -14.41 -9.20 -51.62
CA ALA A 1042 -13.39 -9.23 -50.59
C ALA A 1042 -11.98 -9.51 -51.17
N THR A 1043 -10.97 -8.82 -50.64
CA THR A 1043 -9.61 -8.85 -51.20
C THR A 1043 -8.74 -9.90 -50.50
N ALA A 1044 -8.26 -10.87 -51.26
CA ALA A 1044 -7.39 -11.94 -50.76
C ALA A 1044 -6.01 -11.42 -50.29
N VAL A 1045 -5.71 -11.62 -49.01
CA VAL A 1045 -4.43 -11.32 -48.37
C VAL A 1045 -3.45 -12.44 -48.71
N GLN A 1046 -2.65 -12.24 -49.76
CA GLN A 1046 -1.69 -13.24 -50.23
C GLN A 1046 -0.60 -13.49 -49.18
N LEU A 1047 -0.70 -14.65 -48.52
CA LEU A 1047 0.10 -15.14 -47.40
C LEU A 1047 0.54 -16.60 -47.65
N GLY A 1048 1.44 -17.07 -46.81
CA GLY A 1048 1.83 -18.48 -46.69
C GLY A 1048 2.50 -18.70 -45.34
N ASP A 1049 3.02 -19.89 -45.09
CA ASP A 1049 3.78 -20.27 -43.89
C ASP A 1049 4.62 -19.11 -43.27
N ASP A 1050 4.39 -18.83 -41.98
CA ASP A 1050 5.01 -17.79 -41.15
C ASP A 1050 5.00 -16.34 -41.72
N ALA A 1051 4.15 -16.02 -42.70
CA ALA A 1051 4.10 -14.71 -43.35
C ALA A 1051 3.22 -13.65 -42.62
N SER A 1052 3.44 -12.38 -42.97
CA SER A 1052 2.47 -11.31 -42.75
C SER A 1052 2.49 -10.27 -43.89
N ARG A 1053 1.37 -9.57 -44.07
CA ARG A 1053 1.14 -8.65 -45.19
C ARG A 1053 0.55 -7.33 -44.71
N ALA A 1054 1.17 -6.23 -45.15
CA ALA A 1054 0.62 -4.89 -44.95
C ALA A 1054 -0.60 -4.67 -45.85
N ILE A 1055 -1.67 -4.15 -45.25
CA ILE A 1055 -2.92 -3.74 -45.86
C ILE A 1055 -3.08 -2.24 -45.56
N ALA A 1056 -3.34 -1.41 -46.58
CA ALA A 1056 -3.58 0.02 -46.39
C ALA A 1056 -5.07 0.27 -46.14
N ILE A 1057 -5.40 1.09 -45.15
CA ILE A 1057 -6.76 1.49 -44.78
C ILE A 1057 -6.93 2.97 -45.13
N SER A 1058 -8.08 3.33 -45.72
CA SER A 1058 -8.39 4.71 -46.09
C SER A 1058 -9.86 5.03 -45.80
N PRO A 1059 -10.20 6.11 -45.07
CA PRO A 1059 -9.29 6.99 -44.34
C PRO A 1059 -8.47 6.24 -43.26
N ALA A 1060 -7.44 6.89 -42.71
CA ALA A 1060 -6.76 6.37 -41.52
C ALA A 1060 -7.72 6.40 -40.32
N PHE A 1061 -7.54 5.47 -39.38
CA PHE A 1061 -8.40 5.36 -38.19
C PHE A 1061 -7.60 5.37 -36.89
N THR A 1062 -8.20 5.88 -35.83
CA THR A 1062 -7.57 5.92 -34.49
C THR A 1062 -7.93 4.67 -33.71
N PHE A 1063 -6.93 3.88 -33.29
CA PHE A 1063 -7.10 2.71 -32.43
C PHE A 1063 -6.33 2.93 -31.12
N PHE A 1064 -7.02 2.87 -29.97
CA PHE A 1064 -6.47 3.22 -28.63
C PHE A 1064 -5.58 4.49 -28.67
N GLY A 1065 -6.16 5.60 -29.13
CA GLY A 1065 -5.48 6.90 -29.23
C GLY A 1065 -4.38 7.03 -30.31
N THR A 1066 -4.06 5.97 -31.07
CA THR A 1066 -3.03 6.00 -32.12
C THR A 1066 -3.62 5.95 -33.52
N GLU A 1067 -3.24 6.87 -34.41
CA GLU A 1067 -3.68 6.88 -35.81
C GLU A 1067 -2.97 5.79 -36.65
N HIS A 1068 -3.72 5.07 -37.48
CA HIS A 1068 -3.25 3.97 -38.31
C HIS A 1068 -3.79 4.07 -39.75
N ASP A 1069 -2.88 4.20 -40.71
CA ASP A 1069 -3.16 4.12 -42.16
C ASP A 1069 -2.99 2.69 -42.71
N ARG A 1070 -2.60 1.73 -41.87
CA ARG A 1070 -2.27 0.36 -42.27
C ARG A 1070 -2.37 -0.66 -41.13
N LEU A 1071 -2.65 -1.89 -41.52
CA LEU A 1071 -2.66 -3.08 -40.67
C LEU A 1071 -1.73 -4.14 -41.24
N TYR A 1072 -1.13 -4.99 -40.40
CA TYR A 1072 -0.34 -6.14 -40.84
C TYR A 1072 -1.04 -7.43 -40.45
N VAL A 1073 -1.69 -8.09 -41.41
CA VAL A 1073 -2.37 -9.38 -41.19
C VAL A 1073 -1.33 -10.51 -41.31
N GLY A 1074 -1.27 -11.37 -40.31
CA GLY A 1074 -0.40 -12.55 -40.27
C GLY A 1074 -1.13 -13.83 -40.66
N SER A 1075 -0.40 -14.79 -41.21
CA SER A 1075 -0.88 -16.16 -41.47
C SER A 1075 -1.42 -16.79 -40.18
N ASN A 1076 -0.64 -16.65 -39.11
CA ASN A 1076 -0.81 -17.19 -37.76
C ASN A 1076 -1.90 -16.48 -36.92
N GLY A 1077 -3.01 -16.08 -37.56
CA GLY A 1077 -4.28 -15.67 -36.92
C GLY A 1077 -4.34 -14.31 -36.22
N TYR A 1078 -3.32 -13.46 -36.41
CA TYR A 1078 -3.22 -12.15 -35.75
C TYR A 1078 -3.18 -10.96 -36.73
N ILE A 1079 -3.44 -9.78 -36.18
CA ILE A 1079 -3.18 -8.47 -36.80
C ILE A 1079 -2.15 -7.75 -35.93
N THR A 1080 -1.06 -7.23 -36.51
CA THR A 1080 -0.12 -6.33 -35.83
C THR A 1080 -0.16 -4.92 -36.39
N PHE A 1081 0.15 -3.93 -35.55
CA PHE A 1081 0.23 -2.52 -35.92
C PHE A 1081 1.69 -2.09 -36.09
N GLY A 1082 1.94 -1.12 -36.98
CA GLY A 1082 3.27 -0.53 -37.26
C GLY A 1082 4.26 -1.43 -38.01
N SER A 1083 4.34 -2.73 -37.70
CA SER A 1083 5.21 -3.69 -38.41
C SER A 1083 4.59 -5.09 -38.47
N GLY A 1084 4.96 -5.87 -39.48
CA GLY A 1084 4.57 -7.26 -39.62
C GLY A 1084 5.28 -8.18 -38.61
N ASP A 1085 4.80 -9.41 -38.50
CA ASP A 1085 5.38 -10.45 -37.67
C ASP A 1085 5.42 -11.81 -38.37
N ALA A 1086 6.28 -12.70 -37.88
CA ALA A 1086 6.52 -14.06 -38.39
C ALA A 1086 6.75 -15.00 -37.20
N THR A 1087 5.85 -14.93 -36.22
CA THR A 1087 5.86 -15.81 -35.04
C THR A 1087 4.70 -16.77 -35.15
N TYR A 1088 4.94 -18.06 -35.02
CA TYR A 1088 3.90 -19.09 -34.94
C TYR A 1088 3.56 -19.51 -33.51
N ARG A 1089 4.54 -19.47 -32.60
CA ARG A 1089 4.37 -19.93 -31.22
C ARG A 1089 3.68 -18.88 -30.34
N GLY A 1090 2.38 -19.02 -30.15
CA GLY A 1090 1.59 -18.27 -29.18
C GLY A 1090 2.19 -18.34 -27.78
N SER A 1091 2.49 -17.16 -27.21
CA SER A 1091 2.88 -17.00 -25.80
C SER A 1091 2.66 -15.55 -25.37
N LEU A 1092 2.42 -15.30 -24.09
CA LEU A 1092 2.23 -13.95 -23.54
C LEU A 1092 3.40 -13.01 -23.90
N SER A 1093 4.64 -13.50 -23.79
CA SER A 1093 5.84 -12.73 -24.15
C SER A 1093 5.91 -12.38 -25.65
N ALA A 1094 5.52 -13.31 -26.54
CA ALA A 1094 5.46 -13.03 -27.98
C ALA A 1094 4.29 -12.11 -28.36
N HIS A 1095 3.15 -12.25 -27.68
CA HIS A 1095 1.97 -11.41 -27.86
C HIS A 1095 2.27 -9.96 -27.50
N PHE A 1096 2.70 -9.69 -26.26
CA PHE A 1096 3.03 -8.34 -25.79
C PHE A 1096 4.33 -7.74 -26.38
N SER A 1097 5.11 -8.49 -27.16
CA SER A 1097 6.29 -7.95 -27.86
C SER A 1097 5.98 -6.91 -28.94
N LYS A 1098 4.72 -6.83 -29.40
CA LYS A 1098 4.22 -5.90 -30.43
C LYS A 1098 2.77 -5.52 -30.13
N PRO A 1099 2.30 -4.30 -30.48
CA PRO A 1099 0.87 -4.01 -30.54
C PRO A 1099 0.18 -4.97 -31.52
N ARG A 1100 -0.73 -5.81 -31.00
CA ARG A 1100 -1.27 -6.98 -31.70
C ARG A 1100 -2.70 -7.29 -31.23
N ILE A 1101 -3.56 -7.66 -32.17
CA ILE A 1101 -4.79 -8.42 -31.90
C ILE A 1101 -4.51 -9.87 -32.27
N SER A 1102 -4.75 -10.80 -31.33
CA SER A 1102 -4.63 -12.24 -31.54
C SER A 1102 -6.01 -12.88 -31.42
N ALA A 1103 -6.63 -13.22 -32.55
CA ALA A 1103 -7.88 -13.99 -32.58
C ALA A 1103 -7.59 -15.49 -32.47
N LEU A 1104 -6.61 -15.94 -33.24
CA LEU A 1104 -5.87 -17.18 -33.00
C LEU A 1104 -4.38 -16.84 -33.06
N PHE A 1105 -3.54 -17.47 -32.25
CA PHE A 1105 -2.08 -17.30 -32.32
C PHE A 1105 -1.42 -18.68 -32.27
N ASP A 1106 -1.48 -19.35 -33.42
CA ASP A 1106 -0.95 -20.71 -33.63
C ASP A 1106 -0.27 -20.82 -35.01
N ASP A 1107 0.36 -21.96 -35.27
CA ASP A 1107 1.16 -22.29 -36.44
C ASP A 1107 0.26 -22.56 -37.66
N LEU A 1108 -0.12 -21.53 -38.44
CA LEU A 1108 -1.10 -21.60 -39.53
C LEU A 1108 -0.47 -21.39 -40.91
N ASP A 1109 -0.79 -22.26 -41.87
CA ASP A 1109 -0.25 -22.20 -43.23
C ASP A 1109 -1.32 -22.04 -44.33
N PRO A 1110 -1.68 -20.79 -44.69
CA PRO A 1110 -2.53 -20.48 -45.84
C PRO A 1110 -2.01 -20.98 -47.20
N SER A 1111 -0.76 -21.48 -47.30
CA SER A 1111 -0.22 -22.02 -48.56
C SER A 1111 -0.58 -23.48 -48.81
N THR A 1112 -1.05 -24.22 -47.79
CA THR A 1112 -1.50 -25.61 -47.92
C THR A 1112 -3.02 -25.77 -47.92
N GLY A 1113 -3.79 -24.77 -47.48
CA GLY A 1113 -5.24 -24.77 -47.57
C GLY A 1113 -5.90 -23.48 -47.08
N GLY A 1114 -7.21 -23.35 -47.34
CA GLY A 1114 -7.98 -22.17 -46.97
C GLY A 1114 -7.57 -20.90 -47.71
N GLU A 1115 -8.03 -19.76 -47.19
CA GLU A 1115 -7.58 -18.43 -47.62
C GLU A 1115 -7.70 -17.40 -46.48
N VAL A 1116 -7.00 -16.28 -46.62
CA VAL A 1116 -7.13 -15.11 -45.73
C VAL A 1116 -7.58 -13.93 -46.59
N VAL A 1117 -8.63 -13.24 -46.18
CA VAL A 1117 -9.29 -12.16 -46.92
C VAL A 1117 -9.53 -10.96 -46.02
N TYR A 1118 -9.67 -9.77 -46.62
CA TYR A 1118 -10.17 -8.59 -45.92
C TYR A 1118 -11.14 -7.78 -46.79
N GLU A 1119 -12.02 -7.03 -46.15
CA GLU A 1119 -12.87 -6.03 -46.80
C GLU A 1119 -13.19 -4.86 -45.87
N VAL A 1120 -13.72 -3.78 -46.45
CA VAL A 1120 -14.26 -2.63 -45.69
C VAL A 1120 -15.78 -2.67 -45.82
N VAL A 1121 -16.45 -3.21 -44.80
CA VAL A 1121 -17.92 -3.26 -44.75
C VAL A 1121 -18.45 -1.85 -44.46
N ALA A 1122 -19.53 -1.46 -45.15
CA ALA A 1122 -20.22 -0.19 -44.98
C ALA A 1122 -19.33 1.07 -45.14
N GLU A 1123 -18.35 1.03 -46.05
CA GLU A 1123 -17.42 2.13 -46.36
C GLU A 1123 -18.14 3.48 -46.54
N GLY A 1124 -17.58 4.55 -45.93
CA GLY A 1124 -18.13 5.90 -46.00
C GLY A 1124 -19.41 6.13 -45.17
N THR A 1125 -19.82 5.18 -44.33
CA THR A 1125 -20.97 5.32 -43.41
C THR A 1125 -20.54 5.29 -41.94
N ALA A 1126 -21.48 5.56 -41.03
CA ALA A 1126 -21.28 5.46 -39.58
C ALA A 1126 -21.17 4.01 -39.05
N ASP A 1127 -21.31 2.99 -39.90
CA ASP A 1127 -21.09 1.57 -39.55
C ASP A 1127 -19.79 1.00 -40.18
N ALA A 1128 -18.97 1.87 -40.79
CA ALA A 1128 -17.78 1.47 -41.54
C ALA A 1128 -16.81 0.65 -40.67
N ARG A 1129 -16.45 -0.56 -41.13
CA ARG A 1129 -15.52 -1.46 -40.42
C ARG A 1129 -14.60 -2.22 -41.36
N VAL A 1130 -13.34 -2.39 -40.96
CA VAL A 1130 -12.43 -3.36 -41.60
C VAL A 1130 -12.68 -4.73 -41.01
N VAL A 1131 -12.95 -5.70 -41.87
CA VAL A 1131 -13.15 -7.09 -41.49
C VAL A 1131 -12.02 -7.92 -42.10
N VAL A 1132 -11.32 -8.70 -41.27
CA VAL A 1132 -10.27 -9.64 -41.69
C VAL A 1132 -10.72 -11.04 -41.30
N THR A 1133 -10.71 -11.97 -42.26
CA THR A 1133 -11.23 -13.31 -42.09
C THR A 1133 -10.22 -14.35 -42.54
N TRP A 1134 -9.99 -15.35 -41.70
CA TRP A 1134 -9.28 -16.58 -42.05
C TRP A 1134 -10.36 -17.64 -42.33
N VAL A 1135 -10.33 -18.27 -43.50
CA VAL A 1135 -11.36 -19.18 -44.00
C VAL A 1135 -10.75 -20.54 -44.27
N ASN A 1136 -11.09 -21.53 -43.43
CA ASN A 1136 -10.61 -22.92 -43.51
C ASN A 1136 -9.07 -23.06 -43.59
N VAL A 1137 -8.32 -22.15 -42.98
CA VAL A 1137 -6.84 -22.12 -42.99
C VAL A 1137 -6.30 -23.21 -42.05
N PRO A 1138 -5.49 -24.17 -42.53
CA PRO A 1138 -5.00 -25.27 -41.72
C PRO A 1138 -3.83 -24.87 -40.82
N GLU A 1139 -3.70 -25.58 -39.69
CA GLU A 1139 -2.44 -25.63 -38.94
C GLU A 1139 -1.33 -26.32 -39.75
N TYR A 1140 -0.07 -25.94 -39.51
CA TYR A 1140 1.10 -26.43 -40.24
C TYR A 1140 1.22 -27.96 -40.16
N GLY A 1141 1.03 -28.63 -41.30
CA GLY A 1141 1.04 -30.10 -41.40
C GLY A 1141 -0.23 -30.80 -40.91
N ALA A 1142 -1.27 -30.07 -40.53
CA ALA A 1142 -2.61 -30.59 -40.25
C ALA A 1142 -3.47 -30.67 -41.53
N SER A 1143 -4.74 -31.07 -41.36
CA SER A 1143 -5.77 -31.03 -42.43
C SER A 1143 -7.11 -30.48 -41.94
N THR A 1144 -7.15 -29.96 -40.71
CA THR A 1144 -8.31 -29.28 -40.12
C THR A 1144 -8.18 -27.80 -40.45
N GLY A 1145 -9.13 -27.24 -41.20
CA GLY A 1145 -9.16 -25.81 -41.48
C GLY A 1145 -9.83 -25.03 -40.35
N ASN A 1146 -9.19 -23.94 -39.91
CA ASN A 1146 -9.71 -23.01 -38.93
C ASN A 1146 -10.38 -21.81 -39.62
N THR A 1147 -11.56 -21.40 -39.13
CA THR A 1147 -12.36 -20.30 -39.68
C THR A 1147 -12.77 -19.34 -38.57
N PHE A 1148 -12.37 -18.07 -38.66
CA PHE A 1148 -12.59 -17.03 -37.65
C PHE A 1148 -12.36 -15.63 -38.24
N GLN A 1149 -12.81 -14.60 -37.51
CA GLN A 1149 -12.90 -13.23 -38.00
C GLN A 1149 -12.49 -12.19 -36.95
N VAL A 1150 -11.89 -11.09 -37.41
CA VAL A 1150 -11.68 -9.86 -36.62
C VAL A 1150 -12.36 -8.69 -37.34
N ALA A 1151 -13.20 -7.94 -36.64
CA ALA A 1151 -13.85 -6.75 -37.16
C ALA A 1151 -13.43 -5.50 -36.36
N LEU A 1152 -13.02 -4.44 -37.07
CA LEU A 1152 -12.57 -3.17 -36.51
C LEU A 1152 -13.45 -2.04 -37.06
N HIS A 1153 -14.41 -1.55 -36.28
CA HIS A 1153 -15.18 -0.37 -36.68
C HIS A 1153 -14.25 0.85 -36.75
N LEU A 1154 -14.18 1.49 -37.92
CA LEU A 1154 -13.16 2.49 -38.26
C LEU A 1154 -13.35 3.85 -37.58
N GLY A 1155 -14.48 4.09 -36.89
CA GLY A 1155 -14.69 5.33 -36.14
C GLY A 1155 -14.67 6.61 -37.01
N ASN A 1156 -15.06 6.51 -38.28
CA ASN A 1156 -15.06 7.62 -39.23
C ASN A 1156 -16.02 8.76 -38.82
N ALA A 1157 -15.74 10.04 -39.13
CA ALA A 1157 -14.49 10.71 -39.55
C ALA A 1157 -14.72 12.23 -39.52
#